data_AF-A0A939WLM0-F1
#
_entry.id   AF-A0A939WLM0-F1
#
_cell.length_a   1.000
_cell.length_b   1.000
_cell.length_c   1.000
_cell.angle_alpha   90.00
_cell.angle_beta   90.00
_cell.angle_gamma   90.00
#
_symmetry.space_group_name_H-M   'P 1'
#
loop_
_entity.id
_entity.type
_entity.pdbx_description
1 polymer ?
#
loop_
_entity_poly.entity_id
_entity_poly.type
_entity_poly.pdbx_seq_one_letter_code
_entity_poly.pdbx_strand_id
1 'polypeptide(L)'
;MIKTTDLCAGYGKKVVISGVSLEVKAGQIVTLIGPNGSGKSTVLKTITGQLALLGGSISVIGKDLTSLPASEAALHVSMVMTERIHPEYMTCRDVIATGRYPYTGKLGILGEADWRAVEEAIKLVHAEDVADSDFMRISDGQRQRVMLARAICQDTEIIVLDEPTSFLDMFYKLDLLKTIRFLARERGKAILMSLHELDLVKMIADTVVCLKNDGVDGAHVVRLGAPSEIFAGRFVQDLYGVEPDEFDPETASLHLKPESAGVSERAATVPAAEDRADLKPVKSDAAAEDAPYARATPDAASVKSNKKKRAKVIMVQGTMSNAGKSLLVAGLCRVFRQDGYRVAPFKSQNMALNSFITNEGLEMGRAQVMQAEAAGIEPVVAMNPILLKPTDDKGSQVIVNGEVVGNMRAKDYFKYKKQLIPDIKKAFSALEEIADIIVVEGAGSPAEINLRSDDIVNMGLAELLDAPVLLVADIDRGGVFAQLCGTVQLLRDDERARVKGLVINKFRGDKSILDPGINMIEDMLKIPVTGVLPYLDISLDDEDSLSTRFEKKDTKLVNIGVVRLPRISNFTDFSVFEQIDDVALHYITTVREIPKMDMVIIPGSKNTIGDMKWLRESGLEAAIKKFAAKKPVFGICGGYQMLGNLIIDKDGVEGGGELRGMELLDCSTELMPQKVRTRVSSCLGTVEGVLSCLSGKDFSGYEIHMGETTVGENCHVMEKGAYSENVYGTYIHGFFDEGDIASCVVRALAAAKGVSLSGQRFDYRAFKETQYDKLADAVREYMDMKAVYGMLREAAF
;
A
#
# COMPACT_ATOMS: atom_id res chain seq x y z
N MET A 1 34.89 -15.03 -20.50
CA MET A 1 34.72 -13.88 -19.57
C MET A 1 34.10 -14.31 -18.26
N ILE A 2 33.15 -15.25 -18.23
CA ILE A 2 32.91 -16.10 -17.04
C ILE A 2 33.32 -17.53 -17.39
N LYS A 3 33.96 -18.24 -16.46
CA LYS A 3 34.15 -19.70 -16.54
C LYS A 3 34.03 -20.33 -15.15
N THR A 4 33.20 -21.36 -15.04
CA THR A 4 33.07 -22.18 -13.83
C THR A 4 33.60 -23.58 -14.08
N THR A 5 34.22 -24.18 -13.07
CA THR A 5 34.65 -25.59 -13.10
C THR A 5 34.12 -26.27 -11.85
N ASP A 6 33.22 -27.24 -12.04
CA ASP A 6 32.59 -28.04 -10.99
C ASP A 6 32.03 -27.20 -9.84
N LEU A 7 31.39 -26.08 -10.17
CA LEU A 7 30.86 -25.14 -9.17
C LEU A 7 29.80 -25.83 -8.30
N CYS A 8 29.99 -25.69 -6.99
CA CYS A 8 29.03 -26.05 -5.95
C CYS A 8 28.52 -24.79 -5.26
N ALA A 9 27.20 -24.61 -5.27
CA ALA A 9 26.54 -23.42 -4.74
C ALA A 9 25.38 -23.78 -3.80
N GLY A 10 25.17 -22.92 -2.80
CA GLY A 10 24.17 -23.17 -1.75
C GLY A 10 24.23 -22.14 -0.63
N TYR A 11 23.56 -22.44 0.48
CA TYR A 11 23.38 -21.52 1.60
C TYR A 11 24.00 -22.11 2.87
N GLY A 12 24.96 -21.40 3.46
CA GLY A 12 25.74 -21.90 4.59
C GLY A 12 26.54 -23.15 4.20
N LYS A 13 26.29 -24.28 4.88
CA LYS A 13 26.92 -25.58 4.54
C LYS A 13 26.07 -26.46 3.61
N LYS A 14 24.84 -26.03 3.28
CA LYS A 14 23.91 -26.82 2.48
C LYS A 14 24.16 -26.56 1.01
N VAL A 15 24.63 -27.58 0.30
CA VAL A 15 24.75 -27.57 -1.18
C VAL A 15 23.34 -27.67 -1.77
N VAL A 16 23.01 -26.73 -2.65
CA VAL A 16 21.75 -26.71 -3.42
C VAL A 16 21.98 -27.26 -4.82
N ILE A 17 23.12 -26.90 -5.41
CA ILE A 17 23.53 -27.35 -6.75
C ILE A 17 25.03 -27.65 -6.78
N SER A 18 25.44 -28.69 -7.50
CA SER A 18 26.83 -29.11 -7.66
C SER A 18 27.19 -29.40 -9.12
N GLY A 19 28.49 -29.41 -9.43
CA GLY A 19 29.01 -29.83 -10.73
C GLY A 19 28.71 -28.86 -11.88
N VAL A 20 28.50 -27.57 -11.61
CA VAL A 20 28.18 -26.60 -12.66
C VAL A 20 29.45 -26.14 -13.38
N SER A 21 29.64 -26.63 -14.61
CA SER A 21 30.75 -26.24 -15.49
C SER A 21 30.21 -25.53 -16.74
N LEU A 22 30.43 -24.22 -16.84
CA LEU A 22 29.99 -23.39 -17.97
C LEU A 22 31.02 -22.33 -18.35
N GLU A 23 30.90 -21.80 -19.56
CA GLU A 23 31.70 -20.70 -20.07
C GLU A 23 30.81 -19.68 -20.79
N VAL A 24 31.03 -18.39 -20.52
CA VAL A 24 30.34 -17.27 -21.19
C VAL A 24 31.39 -16.38 -21.86
N LYS A 25 31.32 -16.29 -23.19
CA LYS A 25 32.25 -15.53 -24.04
C LYS A 25 31.70 -14.15 -24.40
N ALA A 26 32.57 -13.29 -24.93
CA ALA A 26 32.17 -11.97 -25.42
C ALA A 26 31.10 -12.07 -26.49
N GLY A 27 30.08 -11.23 -26.38
CA GLY A 27 28.92 -11.20 -27.26
C GLY A 27 28.05 -12.46 -27.26
N GLN A 28 28.24 -13.36 -26.29
CA GLN A 28 27.44 -14.57 -26.13
C GLN A 28 26.36 -14.38 -25.06
N ILE A 29 25.16 -14.92 -25.32
CA ILE A 29 24.05 -14.98 -24.38
C ILE A 29 23.87 -16.43 -23.91
N VAL A 30 24.22 -16.70 -22.66
CA VAL A 30 24.02 -18.01 -22.02
C VAL A 30 22.82 -17.94 -21.09
N THR A 31 21.85 -18.85 -21.26
CA THR A 31 20.59 -18.85 -20.50
C THR A 31 20.45 -20.11 -19.65
N LEU A 32 20.22 -19.94 -18.35
CA LEU A 32 19.88 -21.01 -17.42
C LEU A 32 18.37 -21.27 -17.47
N ILE A 33 17.98 -22.52 -17.65
CA ILE A 33 16.58 -22.98 -17.59
C ILE A 33 16.44 -24.16 -16.63
N GLY A 34 15.21 -24.42 -16.20
CA GLY A 34 14.85 -25.58 -15.40
C GLY A 34 13.70 -25.28 -14.44
N PRO A 35 13.11 -26.31 -13.80
CA PRO A 35 11.98 -26.14 -12.89
C PRO A 35 12.29 -25.23 -11.70
N ASN A 36 11.24 -24.80 -11.00
CA ASN A 36 11.40 -24.08 -9.73
C ASN A 36 12.16 -24.94 -8.72
N GLY A 37 13.12 -24.33 -8.01
CA GLY A 37 13.98 -25.04 -7.08
C GLY A 37 15.17 -25.79 -7.71
N SER A 38 15.42 -25.65 -9.02
CA SER A 38 16.60 -26.21 -9.71
C SER A 38 17.91 -25.48 -9.43
N GLY A 39 17.89 -24.37 -8.69
CA GLY A 39 19.09 -23.65 -8.26
C GLY A 39 19.60 -22.57 -9.23
N LYS A 40 18.83 -22.15 -10.26
CA LYS A 40 19.19 -21.07 -11.20
C LYS A 40 19.73 -19.81 -10.50
N SER A 41 18.91 -19.18 -9.66
CA SER A 41 19.31 -17.97 -8.92
C SER A 41 20.49 -18.22 -7.99
N THR A 42 20.60 -19.43 -7.41
CA THR A 42 21.74 -19.81 -6.56
C THR A 42 23.04 -19.83 -7.36
N VAL A 43 23.03 -20.38 -8.59
CA VAL A 43 24.19 -20.33 -9.49
C VAL A 43 24.58 -18.89 -9.82
N LEU A 44 23.61 -18.06 -10.21
CA LEU A 44 23.87 -16.66 -10.54
C LEU A 44 24.46 -15.90 -9.35
N LYS A 45 23.87 -16.03 -8.16
CA LYS A 45 24.35 -15.39 -6.93
C LYS A 45 25.77 -15.82 -6.53
N THR A 46 26.15 -17.08 -6.76
CA THR A 46 27.53 -17.54 -6.52
C THR A 46 28.50 -16.99 -7.56
N ILE A 47 28.10 -16.94 -8.84
CA ILE A 47 28.92 -16.36 -9.93
C ILE A 47 29.11 -14.84 -9.76
N THR A 48 28.17 -14.15 -9.11
CA THR A 48 28.31 -12.72 -8.78
C THR A 48 28.94 -12.45 -7.41
N GLY A 49 29.37 -13.49 -6.68
CA GLY A 49 30.01 -13.34 -5.36
C GLY A 49 29.08 -12.96 -4.21
N GLN A 50 27.76 -13.02 -4.40
CA GLN A 50 26.78 -12.81 -3.32
C GLN A 50 26.65 -14.02 -2.38
N LEU A 51 26.95 -15.21 -2.90
CA LEU A 51 27.05 -16.43 -2.11
C LEU A 51 28.47 -16.97 -2.15
N ALA A 52 28.96 -17.44 -1.01
CA ALA A 52 30.26 -18.09 -0.92
C ALA A 52 30.29 -19.35 -1.79
N LEU A 53 31.42 -19.55 -2.47
CA LEU A 53 31.67 -20.77 -3.23
C LEU A 53 31.85 -21.95 -2.26
N LEU A 54 31.04 -23.00 -2.42
CA LEU A 54 31.13 -24.19 -1.56
C LEU A 54 32.09 -25.26 -2.11
N GLY A 55 32.42 -25.17 -3.39
CA GLY A 55 33.33 -26.08 -4.09
C GLY A 55 33.46 -25.72 -5.57
N GLY A 56 34.51 -26.23 -6.23
CA GLY A 56 34.85 -25.88 -7.61
C GLY A 56 35.64 -24.57 -7.71
N SER A 57 35.62 -23.94 -8.88
CA SER A 57 36.26 -22.64 -9.13
C SER A 57 35.41 -21.74 -10.04
N ILE A 58 35.56 -20.43 -9.86
CA ILE A 58 34.92 -19.40 -10.68
C ILE A 58 36.00 -18.42 -11.13
N SER A 59 36.09 -18.20 -12.44
CA SER A 59 36.94 -17.16 -13.00
C SER A 59 36.11 -16.14 -13.77
N VAL A 60 36.39 -14.87 -13.48
CA VAL A 60 35.83 -13.69 -14.15
C VAL A 60 37.00 -12.98 -14.79
N ILE A 61 36.91 -12.66 -16.09
CA ILE A 61 38.01 -12.06 -16.89
C ILE A 61 39.37 -12.75 -16.74
N GLY A 62 39.37 -14.07 -16.52
CA GLY A 62 40.59 -14.86 -16.32
C GLY A 62 41.20 -14.78 -14.91
N LYS A 63 40.58 -14.03 -13.98
CA LYS A 63 40.96 -13.94 -12.57
C LYS A 63 40.02 -14.80 -11.72
N ASP A 64 40.54 -15.45 -10.68
CA ASP A 64 39.72 -16.18 -9.72
C ASP A 64 38.87 -15.20 -8.91
N LEU A 65 37.55 -15.36 -8.98
CA LEU A 65 36.57 -14.49 -8.32
C LEU A 65 36.75 -14.48 -6.80
N THR A 66 37.17 -15.60 -6.19
CA THR A 66 37.36 -15.69 -4.73
C THR A 66 38.52 -14.84 -4.23
N SER A 67 39.45 -14.51 -5.11
CA SER A 67 40.62 -13.67 -4.84
C SER A 67 40.46 -12.22 -5.30
N LEU A 68 39.39 -11.92 -6.05
CA LEU A 68 39.17 -10.61 -6.66
C LEU A 68 38.45 -9.69 -5.66
N PRO A 69 39.01 -8.50 -5.32
CA PRO A 69 38.32 -7.55 -4.46
C PRO A 69 36.96 -7.15 -5.05
N ALA A 70 35.94 -7.00 -4.21
CA ALA A 70 34.58 -6.65 -4.66
C ALA A 70 34.53 -5.34 -5.48
N SER A 71 35.36 -4.35 -5.13
CA SER A 71 35.48 -3.09 -5.88
C SER A 71 36.05 -3.27 -7.28
N GLU A 72 36.93 -4.26 -7.46
CA GLU A 72 37.50 -4.60 -8.78
C GLU A 72 36.53 -5.49 -9.57
N ALA A 73 35.87 -6.44 -8.92
CA ALA A 73 34.82 -7.25 -9.54
C ALA A 73 33.67 -6.38 -10.09
N ALA A 74 33.30 -5.31 -9.37
CA ALA A 74 32.27 -4.36 -9.79
C ALA A 74 32.66 -3.51 -11.03
N LEU A 75 33.92 -3.50 -11.45
CA LEU A 75 34.30 -2.88 -12.74
C LEU A 75 34.03 -3.81 -13.93
N HIS A 76 33.87 -5.10 -13.67
CA HIS A 76 33.79 -6.14 -14.71
C HIS A 76 32.45 -6.87 -14.76
N VAL A 77 31.66 -6.85 -13.67
CA VAL A 77 30.37 -7.53 -13.57
C VAL A 77 29.30 -6.57 -13.05
N SER A 78 28.23 -6.42 -13.83
CA SER A 78 26.98 -5.79 -13.40
C SER A 78 25.88 -6.84 -13.30
N MET A 79 24.86 -6.56 -12.50
CA MET A 79 23.83 -7.55 -12.23
C MET A 79 22.45 -6.96 -11.93
N VAL A 80 21.43 -7.72 -12.34
CA VAL A 80 20.03 -7.54 -11.94
C VAL A 80 19.56 -8.86 -11.33
N MET A 81 19.15 -8.82 -10.07
CA MET A 81 18.66 -9.99 -9.33
C MET A 81 17.17 -9.85 -9.02
N THR A 82 16.52 -10.96 -8.72
CA THR A 82 15.10 -11.02 -8.33
C THR A 82 14.78 -10.35 -6.99
N GLU A 83 15.80 -10.03 -6.18
CA GLU A 83 15.61 -9.35 -4.90
C GLU A 83 15.18 -7.89 -5.08
N ARG A 84 14.11 -7.51 -4.37
CA ARG A 84 13.62 -6.13 -4.37
C ARG A 84 14.56 -5.25 -3.57
N ILE A 85 15.19 -4.29 -4.25
CA ILE A 85 15.89 -3.22 -3.57
C ILE A 85 14.88 -2.22 -3.01
N HIS A 86 15.16 -1.68 -1.83
CA HIS A 86 14.33 -0.67 -1.16
C HIS A 86 15.15 0.61 -0.97
N PRO A 87 15.51 1.31 -2.06
CA PRO A 87 16.22 2.57 -1.95
C PRO A 87 15.26 3.63 -1.41
N GLU A 88 15.53 4.12 -0.21
CA GLU A 88 14.69 5.14 0.41
C GLU A 88 14.92 6.49 -0.28
N TYR A 89 13.83 7.13 -0.73
CA TYR A 89 13.83 8.51 -1.26
C TYR A 89 14.66 8.75 -2.52
N MET A 90 14.98 7.71 -3.29
CA MET A 90 15.71 7.84 -4.56
C MET A 90 14.76 7.89 -5.75
N THR A 91 15.02 8.80 -6.69
CA THR A 91 14.37 8.74 -8.01
C THR A 91 14.91 7.55 -8.80
N CYS A 92 14.22 7.16 -9.86
CA CYS A 92 14.70 6.12 -10.77
C CYS A 92 16.08 6.49 -11.37
N ARG A 93 16.29 7.76 -11.68
CA ARG A 93 17.56 8.31 -12.17
C ARG A 93 18.66 8.19 -11.11
N ASP A 94 18.35 8.46 -9.85
CA ASP A 94 19.31 8.28 -8.74
C ASP A 94 19.68 6.80 -8.58
N VAL A 95 18.69 5.90 -8.66
CA VAL A 95 18.92 4.44 -8.61
C VAL A 95 19.81 4.00 -9.75
N ILE A 96 19.57 4.48 -10.98
CA ILE A 96 20.42 4.21 -12.14
C ILE A 96 21.83 4.75 -11.87
N ALA A 97 21.95 5.98 -11.39
CA ALA A 97 23.23 6.61 -11.09
C ALA A 97 24.10 5.82 -10.09
N THR A 98 23.51 5.01 -9.19
CA THR A 98 24.28 4.10 -8.32
C THR A 98 25.11 3.08 -9.09
N GLY A 99 24.74 2.73 -10.32
CA GLY A 99 25.53 1.89 -11.20
C GLY A 99 26.90 2.50 -11.54
N ARG A 100 27.08 3.82 -11.37
CA ARG A 100 28.34 4.50 -11.64
C ARG A 100 29.31 4.51 -10.45
N TYR A 101 28.88 4.09 -9.26
CA TYR A 101 29.71 4.13 -8.06
C TYR A 101 31.09 3.45 -8.18
N PRO A 102 31.27 2.32 -8.90
CA PRO A 102 32.60 1.74 -9.12
C PRO A 102 33.64 2.71 -9.73
N TYR A 103 33.19 3.77 -10.41
CA TYR A 103 34.04 4.75 -11.09
C TYR A 103 34.28 6.05 -10.28
N THR A 104 33.58 6.25 -9.16
CA THR A 104 33.49 7.55 -8.46
C THR A 104 34.53 7.79 -7.35
N GLY A 105 35.50 6.88 -7.19
CA GLY A 105 36.52 6.97 -6.13
C GLY A 105 35.93 6.95 -4.70
N LYS A 106 36.66 7.47 -3.70
CA LYS A 106 36.25 7.39 -2.28
C LYS A 106 35.12 8.35 -1.89
N LEU A 107 34.92 9.43 -2.64
CA LEU A 107 33.94 10.47 -2.31
C LEU A 107 32.57 10.23 -2.96
N GLY A 108 32.44 9.24 -3.86
CA GLY A 108 31.15 8.90 -4.46
C GLY A 108 30.58 9.97 -5.39
N ILE A 109 31.38 10.93 -5.85
CA ILE A 109 30.92 12.09 -6.61
C ILE A 109 30.86 11.72 -8.10
N LEU A 110 29.69 11.90 -8.70
CA LEU A 110 29.43 11.64 -10.11
C LEU A 110 29.87 12.83 -10.97
N GLY A 111 30.68 12.56 -12.00
CA GLY A 111 31.10 13.54 -12.99
C GLY A 111 30.12 13.63 -14.18
N GLU A 112 30.39 14.54 -15.11
CA GLU A 112 29.58 14.68 -16.33
C GLU A 112 29.58 13.41 -17.20
N ALA A 113 30.68 12.65 -17.22
CA ALA A 113 30.76 11.40 -17.96
C ALA A 113 29.83 10.33 -17.36
N ASP A 114 29.68 10.31 -16.04
CA ASP A 114 28.79 9.38 -15.34
C ASP A 114 27.33 9.72 -15.62
N TRP A 115 26.96 11.00 -15.55
CA TRP A 115 25.61 11.44 -15.90
C TRP A 115 25.27 11.17 -17.36
N ARG A 116 26.23 11.31 -18.28
CA ARG A 116 26.04 10.91 -19.69
C ARG A 116 25.74 9.41 -19.83
N ALA A 117 26.46 8.55 -19.11
CA ALA A 117 26.18 7.11 -19.10
C ALA A 117 24.81 6.78 -18.49
N VAL A 118 24.37 7.53 -17.48
CA VAL A 118 23.02 7.41 -16.90
C VAL A 118 21.94 7.76 -17.93
N GLU A 119 22.06 8.89 -18.63
CA GLU A 119 21.09 9.30 -19.66
C GLU A 119 21.03 8.31 -20.82
N GLU A 120 22.18 7.79 -21.25
CA GLU A 120 22.25 6.81 -22.32
C GLU A 120 21.54 5.50 -21.93
N ALA A 121 21.76 5.03 -20.69
CA ALA A 121 21.12 3.83 -20.18
C ALA A 121 19.60 3.99 -20.03
N ILE A 122 19.12 5.16 -19.58
CA ILE A 122 17.70 5.47 -19.49
C ILE A 122 17.03 5.35 -20.86
N LYS A 123 17.63 5.94 -21.90
CA LYS A 123 17.10 5.89 -23.28
C LYS A 123 17.10 4.48 -23.85
N LEU A 124 18.13 3.69 -23.56
CA LEU A 124 18.27 2.34 -24.09
C LEU A 124 17.21 1.37 -23.58
N VAL A 125 16.60 1.67 -22.43
CA VAL A 125 15.52 0.87 -21.81
C VAL A 125 14.17 1.58 -21.85
N HIS A 126 14.08 2.70 -22.56
CA HIS A 126 12.88 3.53 -22.68
C HIS A 126 12.29 4.02 -21.34
N ALA A 127 13.12 4.26 -20.31
CA ALA A 127 12.68 4.65 -18.98
C ALA A 127 12.60 6.18 -18.77
N GLU A 128 12.57 6.98 -19.84
CA GLU A 128 12.48 8.44 -19.77
C GLU A 128 11.22 8.90 -19.02
N ASP A 129 10.11 8.18 -19.19
CA ASP A 129 8.81 8.46 -18.57
C ASP A 129 8.84 8.36 -17.05
N VAL A 130 9.74 7.53 -16.50
CA VAL A 130 9.84 7.26 -15.06
C VAL A 130 11.13 7.77 -14.44
N ALA A 131 12.08 8.29 -15.22
CA ALA A 131 13.43 8.62 -14.74
C ALA A 131 13.41 9.52 -13.49
N ASP A 132 12.53 10.52 -13.45
CA ASP A 132 12.43 11.47 -12.34
C ASP A 132 11.36 11.11 -11.30
N SER A 133 10.71 9.94 -11.46
CA SER A 133 9.75 9.38 -10.52
C SER A 133 10.44 8.66 -9.36
N ASP A 134 9.78 8.59 -8.20
CA ASP A 134 10.23 7.80 -7.06
C ASP A 134 10.25 6.30 -7.42
N PHE A 135 11.41 5.66 -7.24
CA PHE A 135 11.60 4.25 -7.55
C PHE A 135 10.63 3.32 -6.80
N MET A 136 10.16 3.72 -5.62
CA MET A 136 9.22 2.93 -4.84
C MET A 136 7.78 2.99 -5.36
N ARG A 137 7.48 3.93 -6.28
CA ARG A 137 6.12 4.23 -6.75
C ARG A 137 5.82 3.78 -8.18
N ILE A 138 6.82 3.29 -8.90
CA ILE A 138 6.66 2.82 -10.27
C ILE A 138 6.22 1.35 -10.30
N SER A 139 5.58 0.95 -11.40
CA SER A 139 5.11 -0.43 -11.59
C SER A 139 6.28 -1.43 -11.55
N ASP A 140 6.01 -2.70 -11.24
CA ASP A 140 7.06 -3.72 -11.21
C ASP A 140 7.76 -3.85 -12.59
N GLY A 141 7.04 -3.66 -13.69
CA GLY A 141 7.62 -3.61 -15.03
C GLY A 141 8.49 -2.37 -15.30
N GLN A 142 8.05 -1.19 -14.85
CA GLN A 142 8.89 0.01 -14.91
C GLN A 142 10.16 -0.15 -14.06
N ARG A 143 10.02 -0.77 -12.88
CA ARG A 143 11.14 -1.03 -11.95
C ARG A 143 12.18 -1.93 -12.60
N GLN A 144 11.73 -2.94 -13.34
CA GLN A 144 12.60 -3.84 -14.08
C GLN A 144 13.44 -3.10 -15.12
N ARG A 145 12.85 -2.16 -15.88
CA ARG A 145 13.58 -1.31 -16.84
C ARG A 145 14.62 -0.44 -16.13
N VAL A 146 14.26 0.17 -15.00
CA VAL A 146 15.18 1.00 -14.20
C VAL A 146 16.36 0.18 -13.66
N MET A 147 16.10 -1.03 -13.15
CA MET A 147 17.16 -1.92 -12.68
C MET A 147 18.08 -2.39 -13.81
N LEU A 148 17.54 -2.62 -14.99
CA LEU A 148 18.35 -2.90 -16.18
C LEU A 148 19.19 -1.68 -16.58
N ALA A 149 18.63 -0.47 -16.62
CA ALA A 149 19.39 0.75 -16.88
C ALA A 149 20.52 0.94 -15.86
N ARG A 150 20.29 0.66 -14.58
CA ARG A 150 21.33 0.68 -13.54
C ARG A 150 22.48 -0.29 -13.86
N ALA A 151 22.18 -1.50 -14.31
CA ALA A 151 23.21 -2.46 -14.71
C ALA A 151 23.94 -2.03 -15.99
N ILE A 152 23.21 -1.50 -16.98
CA ILE A 152 23.76 -1.00 -18.24
C ILE A 152 24.67 0.20 -18.02
N CYS A 153 24.26 1.17 -17.21
CA CYS A 153 25.05 2.38 -16.98
C CYS A 153 26.35 2.08 -16.23
N GLN A 154 26.42 0.97 -15.49
CA GLN A 154 27.67 0.49 -14.91
C GLN A 154 28.69 0.14 -16.00
N ASP A 155 28.27 -0.16 -17.23
CA ASP A 155 29.15 -0.35 -18.40
C ASP A 155 30.24 -1.43 -18.23
N THR A 156 29.88 -2.57 -17.66
CA THR A 156 30.77 -3.71 -17.45
C THR A 156 30.87 -4.61 -18.66
N GLU A 157 31.90 -5.45 -18.80
CA GLU A 157 31.99 -6.44 -19.90
C GLU A 157 31.02 -7.62 -19.73
N ILE A 158 30.61 -7.89 -18.49
CA ILE A 158 29.73 -9.01 -18.13
C ILE A 158 28.46 -8.48 -17.47
N ILE A 159 27.31 -8.98 -17.90
CA ILE A 159 25.99 -8.65 -17.33
C ILE A 159 25.31 -9.95 -16.89
N VAL A 160 24.91 -10.01 -15.62
CA VAL A 160 24.19 -11.16 -15.05
C VAL A 160 22.74 -10.79 -14.73
N LEU A 161 21.77 -11.52 -15.29
CA LEU A 161 20.35 -11.19 -15.16
C LEU A 161 19.54 -12.37 -14.61
N ASP A 162 18.96 -12.24 -13.43
CA ASP A 162 18.04 -13.24 -12.89
C ASP A 162 16.60 -12.88 -13.27
N GLU A 163 15.97 -13.72 -14.09
CA GLU A 163 14.58 -13.62 -14.55
C GLU A 163 14.19 -12.22 -15.06
N PRO A 164 14.92 -11.65 -16.04
CA PRO A 164 14.77 -10.24 -16.37
C PRO A 164 13.42 -9.89 -17.02
N THR A 165 12.67 -10.89 -17.51
CA THR A 165 11.36 -10.75 -18.17
C THR A 165 10.18 -10.84 -17.20
N SER A 166 10.41 -11.18 -15.93
CA SER A 166 9.36 -11.28 -14.92
C SER A 166 8.66 -9.92 -14.72
N PHE A 167 7.33 -9.96 -14.50
CA PHE A 167 6.48 -8.77 -14.30
C PHE A 167 6.35 -7.81 -15.50
N LEU A 168 6.87 -8.18 -16.68
CA LEU A 168 6.71 -7.42 -17.92
C LEU A 168 5.59 -7.99 -18.79
N ASP A 169 4.84 -7.09 -19.45
CA ASP A 169 3.91 -7.48 -20.51
C ASP A 169 4.65 -7.89 -21.79
N MET A 170 3.91 -8.39 -22.79
CA MET A 170 4.48 -8.89 -24.04
C MET A 170 5.32 -7.84 -24.78
N PHE A 171 4.89 -6.57 -24.78
CA PHE A 171 5.59 -5.51 -25.49
C PHE A 171 6.96 -5.25 -24.85
N TYR A 172 6.98 -5.03 -23.53
CA TYR A 172 8.21 -4.73 -22.81
C TYR A 172 9.14 -5.94 -22.69
N LYS A 173 8.61 -7.18 -22.68
CA LYS A 173 9.43 -8.40 -22.78
C LYS A 173 10.24 -8.42 -24.07
N LEU A 174 9.58 -8.22 -25.22
CA LEU A 174 10.26 -8.22 -26.51
C LEU A 174 11.26 -7.08 -26.63
N ASP A 175 10.92 -5.92 -26.10
CA ASP A 175 11.79 -4.76 -26.08
C ASP A 175 13.07 -4.99 -25.25
N LEU A 176 12.92 -5.49 -24.03
CA LEU A 176 14.02 -5.93 -23.17
C LEU A 176 14.94 -6.92 -23.88
N LEU A 177 14.38 -7.94 -24.52
CA LEU A 177 15.15 -8.95 -25.25
C LEU A 177 15.92 -8.34 -26.44
N LYS A 178 15.34 -7.35 -27.15
CA LYS A 178 16.06 -6.60 -28.19
C LYS A 178 17.24 -5.84 -27.61
N THR A 179 17.06 -5.18 -26.47
CA THR A 179 18.13 -4.46 -25.78
C THR A 179 19.24 -5.40 -25.31
N ILE A 180 18.91 -6.54 -24.69
CA ILE A 180 19.88 -7.57 -24.30
C ILE A 180 20.67 -8.07 -25.52
N ARG A 181 19.98 -8.37 -26.63
CA ARG A 181 20.62 -8.81 -27.88
C ARG A 181 21.53 -7.74 -28.46
N PHE A 182 21.11 -6.47 -28.45
CA PHE A 182 21.94 -5.34 -28.86
C PHE A 182 23.20 -5.22 -28.01
N LEU A 183 23.10 -5.31 -26.68
CA LEU A 183 24.24 -5.28 -25.78
C LEU A 183 25.23 -6.43 -26.05
N ALA A 184 24.73 -7.64 -26.27
CA ALA A 184 25.60 -8.76 -26.60
C ALA A 184 26.29 -8.57 -27.96
N ARG A 185 25.52 -8.35 -29.03
CA ARG A 185 26.05 -8.38 -30.40
C ARG A 185 26.83 -7.13 -30.79
N GLU A 186 26.28 -5.95 -30.49
CA GLU A 186 26.84 -4.68 -30.94
C GLU A 186 27.85 -4.12 -29.93
N ARG A 187 27.66 -4.39 -28.63
CA ARG A 187 28.58 -3.93 -27.57
C ARG A 187 29.49 -5.03 -27.01
N GLY A 188 29.43 -6.24 -27.56
CA GLY A 188 30.32 -7.34 -27.20
C GLY A 188 30.17 -7.85 -25.76
N LYS A 189 29.09 -7.50 -25.06
CA LYS A 189 28.88 -7.87 -23.66
C LYS A 189 28.66 -9.38 -23.51
N ALA A 190 29.24 -10.01 -22.51
CA ALA A 190 28.94 -11.39 -22.13
C ALA A 190 27.70 -11.40 -21.22
N ILE A 191 26.64 -12.10 -21.61
CA ILE A 191 25.38 -12.12 -20.86
C ILE A 191 25.12 -13.52 -20.33
N LEU A 192 24.94 -13.61 -19.01
CA LEU A 192 24.48 -14.81 -18.32
C LEU A 192 23.13 -14.50 -17.69
N MET A 193 22.08 -15.23 -18.06
CA MET A 193 20.76 -14.95 -17.50
C MET A 193 19.97 -16.22 -17.18
N SER A 194 18.88 -16.08 -16.42
CA SER A 194 17.86 -17.12 -16.23
C SER A 194 16.54 -16.69 -16.88
N LEU A 195 15.82 -17.62 -17.50
CA LEU A 195 14.47 -17.40 -18.04
C LEU A 195 13.58 -18.61 -17.73
N HIS A 196 12.28 -18.35 -17.60
CA HIS A 196 11.25 -19.40 -17.44
C HIS A 196 10.44 -19.63 -18.72
N GLU A 197 10.33 -18.61 -19.57
CA GLU A 197 9.58 -18.67 -20.83
C GLU A 197 10.44 -19.32 -21.92
N LEU A 198 10.09 -20.56 -22.27
CA LEU A 198 10.87 -21.42 -23.15
C LEU A 198 10.92 -20.93 -24.61
N ASP A 199 9.82 -20.33 -25.08
CA ASP A 199 9.73 -19.61 -26.35
C ASP A 199 10.72 -18.45 -26.42
N LEU A 200 10.87 -17.67 -25.35
CA LEU A 200 11.83 -16.58 -25.27
C LEU A 200 13.27 -17.10 -25.23
N VAL A 201 13.54 -18.18 -24.50
CA VAL A 201 14.87 -18.84 -24.47
C VAL A 201 15.31 -19.21 -25.88
N LYS A 202 14.40 -19.84 -26.65
CA LYS A 202 14.67 -20.24 -28.03
C LYS A 202 14.95 -19.04 -28.94
N MET A 203 14.36 -17.89 -28.65
CA MET A 203 14.48 -16.67 -29.45
C MET A 203 15.82 -15.94 -29.24
N ILE A 204 16.41 -16.00 -28.04
CA ILE A 204 17.53 -15.12 -27.67
C ILE A 204 18.83 -15.86 -27.30
N ALA A 205 18.77 -17.09 -26.78
CA ALA A 205 19.94 -17.75 -26.23
C ALA A 205 20.89 -18.27 -27.32
N ASP A 206 22.20 -18.10 -27.12
CA ASP A 206 23.22 -18.82 -27.88
C ASP A 206 23.48 -20.21 -27.32
N THR A 207 23.40 -20.33 -26.00
CA THR A 207 23.65 -21.57 -25.28
C THR A 207 22.69 -21.64 -24.10
N VAL A 208 22.12 -22.82 -23.91
CA VAL A 208 21.15 -23.09 -22.86
C VAL A 208 21.76 -24.10 -21.88
N VAL A 209 21.70 -23.77 -20.60
CA VAL A 209 22.16 -24.64 -19.50
C VAL A 209 20.92 -25.11 -18.74
N CYS A 210 20.69 -26.41 -18.75
CA CYS A 210 19.50 -27.02 -18.18
C CYS A 210 19.84 -27.56 -16.79
N LEU A 211 19.12 -27.08 -15.78
CA LEU A 211 19.30 -27.46 -14.39
C LEU A 211 18.09 -28.27 -13.90
N LYS A 212 18.34 -29.40 -13.23
CA LYS A 212 17.29 -30.23 -12.63
C LYS A 212 17.63 -30.54 -11.19
N ASN A 213 16.62 -30.71 -10.35
CA ASN A 213 16.77 -31.17 -8.97
C ASN A 213 16.04 -32.49 -8.80
N ASP A 214 16.80 -33.57 -8.59
CA ASP A 214 16.26 -34.93 -8.52
C ASP A 214 15.97 -35.38 -7.08
N GLY A 215 16.07 -34.47 -6.10
CA GLY A 215 15.71 -34.71 -4.70
C GLY A 215 16.68 -35.59 -3.90
N VAL A 216 17.41 -36.50 -4.56
CA VAL A 216 18.34 -37.47 -3.93
C VAL A 216 19.78 -36.94 -3.90
N ASP A 217 20.28 -36.38 -5.02
CA ASP A 217 21.66 -35.87 -5.17
C ASP A 217 21.75 -34.33 -5.21
N GLY A 218 20.63 -33.64 -4.96
CA GLY A 218 20.52 -32.18 -5.12
C GLY A 218 20.42 -31.76 -6.59
N ALA A 219 20.46 -30.45 -6.86
CA ALA A 219 20.41 -29.97 -8.23
C ALA A 219 21.75 -30.16 -8.96
N HIS A 220 21.69 -30.37 -10.28
CA HIS A 220 22.88 -30.47 -11.13
C HIS A 220 22.57 -30.03 -12.58
N VAL A 221 23.63 -29.82 -13.37
CA VAL A 221 23.51 -29.58 -14.81
C VAL A 221 23.18 -30.89 -15.52
N VAL A 222 22.01 -30.95 -16.15
CA VAL A 222 21.57 -32.15 -16.89
C VAL A 222 21.91 -32.07 -18.37
N ARG A 223 22.01 -30.86 -18.95
CA ARG A 223 22.40 -30.65 -20.35
C ARG A 223 22.88 -29.23 -20.60
N LEU A 224 23.83 -29.08 -21.52
CA LEU A 224 24.31 -27.79 -22.04
C LEU A 224 24.43 -27.93 -23.55
N GLY A 225 23.88 -26.97 -24.31
CA GLY A 225 23.92 -27.00 -25.78
C GLY A 225 23.26 -25.80 -26.44
N ALA A 226 23.23 -25.79 -27.77
CA ALA A 226 22.49 -24.79 -28.52
C ALA A 226 20.98 -24.97 -28.33
N PRO A 227 20.14 -23.92 -28.47
CA PRO A 227 18.68 -24.08 -28.36
C PRO A 227 18.13 -25.18 -29.27
N SER A 228 18.60 -25.28 -30.52
CA SER A 228 18.16 -26.33 -31.45
C SER A 228 18.42 -27.76 -30.93
N GLU A 229 19.43 -27.96 -30.09
CA GLU A 229 19.77 -29.27 -29.51
C GLU A 229 18.99 -29.54 -28.22
N ILE A 230 18.76 -28.51 -27.40
CA ILE A 230 18.00 -28.63 -26.15
C ILE A 230 16.52 -28.88 -26.43
N PHE A 231 15.95 -28.14 -27.38
CA PHE A 231 14.55 -28.23 -27.76
C PHE A 231 14.26 -29.40 -28.71
N ALA A 232 15.27 -30.19 -29.10
CA ALA A 232 15.04 -31.39 -29.91
C ALA A 232 14.51 -32.56 -29.06
N GLY A 233 13.50 -33.24 -29.60
CA GLY A 233 12.95 -34.46 -29.01
C GLY A 233 12.10 -34.21 -27.76
N ARG A 234 12.29 -35.03 -26.72
CA ARG A 234 11.47 -35.03 -25.49
C ARG A 234 12.16 -34.45 -24.26
N PHE A 235 13.39 -33.94 -24.41
CA PHE A 235 14.22 -33.57 -23.26
C PHE A 235 13.60 -32.45 -22.41
N VAL A 236 13.01 -31.43 -23.03
CA VAL A 236 12.39 -30.31 -22.30
C VAL A 236 11.15 -30.79 -21.54
N GLN A 237 10.36 -31.67 -22.16
CA GLN A 237 9.22 -32.32 -21.53
C GLN A 237 9.66 -33.11 -20.28
N ASP A 238 10.73 -33.92 -20.39
CA ASP A 238 11.29 -34.69 -19.27
C ASP A 238 11.93 -33.81 -18.18
N LEU A 239 12.46 -32.64 -18.57
CA LEU A 239 13.05 -31.67 -17.65
C LEU A 239 11.97 -31.03 -16.76
N TYR A 240 10.81 -30.71 -17.33
CA TYR A 240 9.70 -30.03 -16.63
C TYR A 240 8.58 -30.97 -16.17
N GLY A 241 8.60 -32.25 -16.53
CA GLY A 241 7.56 -33.21 -16.18
C GLY A 241 6.24 -32.98 -16.92
N VAL A 242 6.32 -32.55 -18.18
CA VAL A 242 5.16 -32.24 -19.04
C VAL A 242 4.93 -33.41 -20.01
N GLU A 243 3.67 -33.71 -20.34
CA GLU A 243 3.38 -34.80 -21.29
C GLU A 243 3.79 -34.43 -22.72
N PRO A 244 4.14 -35.42 -23.58
CA PRO A 244 4.65 -35.14 -24.93
C PRO A 244 3.72 -34.32 -25.84
N ASP A 245 2.40 -34.38 -25.62
CA ASP A 245 1.36 -33.68 -26.38
C ASP A 245 1.00 -32.30 -25.81
N GLU A 246 1.54 -31.93 -24.65
CA GLU A 246 1.30 -30.65 -23.98
C GLU A 246 2.41 -29.62 -24.25
N PHE A 247 3.43 -29.98 -25.05
CA PHE A 247 4.54 -29.10 -25.40
C PHE A 247 4.90 -29.25 -26.87
N ASP A 248 4.91 -28.14 -27.61
CA ASP A 248 5.37 -28.06 -28.99
C ASP A 248 6.86 -27.68 -29.01
N PRO A 249 7.77 -28.59 -29.45
CA PRO A 249 9.20 -28.30 -29.52
C PRO A 249 9.60 -27.28 -30.61
N GLU A 250 8.78 -27.08 -31.64
CA GLU A 250 9.04 -26.14 -32.73
C GLU A 250 8.78 -24.70 -32.30
N THR A 251 7.69 -24.43 -31.59
CA THR A 251 7.35 -23.11 -31.07
C THR A 251 7.86 -22.89 -29.64
N ALA A 252 8.24 -23.96 -28.95
CA ALA A 252 8.50 -24.00 -27.51
C ALA A 252 7.30 -23.51 -26.66
N SER A 253 6.07 -23.73 -27.14
CA SER A 253 4.83 -23.39 -26.44
C SER A 253 4.21 -24.58 -25.70
N LEU A 254 3.53 -24.27 -24.60
CA LEU A 254 2.71 -25.23 -23.86
C LEU A 254 1.27 -25.21 -24.38
N HIS A 255 0.64 -26.38 -24.43
CA HIS A 255 -0.73 -26.57 -24.86
C HIS A 255 -1.52 -27.34 -23.80
N LEU A 256 -2.76 -26.92 -23.57
CA LEU A 256 -3.69 -27.71 -22.77
C LEU A 256 -4.23 -28.84 -23.63
N LYS A 257 -4.20 -30.05 -23.08
CA LYS A 257 -4.87 -31.20 -23.67
C LYS A 257 -6.38 -30.90 -23.74
N PRO A 258 -7.04 -31.03 -24.91
CA PRO A 258 -8.49 -30.99 -24.96
C PRO A 258 -9.03 -32.13 -24.08
N GLU A 259 -9.92 -31.83 -23.13
CA GLU A 259 -10.63 -32.89 -22.41
C GLU A 259 -11.31 -33.79 -23.45
N SER A 260 -10.99 -35.08 -23.43
CA SER A 260 -11.73 -36.07 -24.20
C SER A 260 -13.18 -36.01 -23.73
N ALA A 261 -14.05 -35.48 -24.57
CA ALA A 261 -15.47 -35.38 -24.32
C ALA A 261 -16.02 -36.78 -23.99
N GLY A 262 -16.27 -37.03 -22.70
CA GLY A 262 -17.22 -38.02 -22.23
C GLY A 262 -18.65 -37.57 -22.51
N VAL A 263 -18.93 -37.09 -23.73
CA VAL A 263 -20.28 -36.84 -24.22
C VAL A 263 -20.63 -38.03 -25.10
N SER A 264 -21.39 -38.95 -24.50
CA SER A 264 -22.20 -39.98 -25.15
C SER A 264 -22.55 -39.60 -26.60
N GLU A 265 -22.13 -40.41 -27.56
CA GLU A 265 -22.62 -40.43 -28.93
C GLU A 265 -24.16 -40.40 -28.95
N ARG A 266 -24.73 -39.23 -29.24
CA ARG A 266 -26.02 -39.13 -29.92
C ARG A 266 -25.83 -38.18 -31.10
N ALA A 267 -25.75 -38.80 -32.27
CA ALA A 267 -25.66 -38.18 -33.56
C ALA A 267 -26.62 -37.00 -33.71
N ALA A 268 -26.08 -35.79 -33.82
CA ALA A 268 -26.79 -34.65 -34.37
C ALA A 268 -26.79 -34.81 -35.89
N THR A 269 -27.84 -35.45 -36.40
CA THR A 269 -28.25 -35.26 -37.79
C THR A 269 -28.70 -33.81 -37.94
N VAL A 270 -28.00 -33.06 -38.78
CA VAL A 270 -28.39 -31.71 -39.20
C VAL A 270 -29.58 -31.85 -40.16
N PRO A 271 -30.76 -31.25 -39.88
CA PRO A 271 -31.74 -31.03 -40.93
C PRO A 271 -31.39 -29.76 -41.68
N ALA A 272 -31.50 -29.86 -43.00
CA ALA A 272 -31.30 -28.78 -43.94
C ALA A 272 -32.22 -27.58 -43.68
N ALA A 273 -31.73 -26.41 -44.10
CA ALA A 273 -32.46 -25.17 -44.17
C ALA A 273 -33.70 -25.30 -45.05
N GLU A 274 -34.86 -24.81 -44.57
CA GLU A 274 -35.93 -24.31 -45.43
C GLU A 274 -36.78 -23.25 -44.71
N ASP A 275 -36.95 -22.17 -45.48
CA ASP A 275 -38.00 -21.14 -45.54
C ASP A 275 -38.33 -20.13 -44.43
N ARG A 276 -38.21 -18.88 -44.88
CA ARG A 276 -38.78 -17.64 -44.36
C ARG A 276 -40.31 -17.70 -44.37
N ALA A 277 -40.96 -17.28 -43.29
CA ALA A 277 -41.95 -16.19 -43.28
C ALA A 277 -42.44 -15.94 -41.85
N ASP A 278 -42.78 -14.67 -41.58
CA ASP A 278 -43.57 -14.15 -40.46
C ASP A 278 -42.82 -13.35 -39.38
N LEU A 279 -42.30 -12.21 -39.84
CA LEU A 279 -42.15 -11.00 -39.01
C LEU A 279 -43.53 -10.39 -38.76
N LYS A 280 -43.94 -10.30 -37.49
CA LYS A 280 -44.92 -9.31 -37.02
C LYS A 280 -44.25 -8.39 -35.99
N PRO A 281 -44.46 -7.07 -36.07
CA PRO A 281 -43.75 -6.11 -35.24
C PRO A 281 -44.41 -6.04 -33.85
N VAL A 282 -43.61 -6.07 -32.80
CA VAL A 282 -44.06 -5.65 -31.46
C VAL A 282 -43.53 -4.25 -31.21
N LYS A 283 -44.49 -3.38 -30.90
CA LYS A 283 -44.41 -1.94 -30.81
C LYS A 283 -43.51 -1.48 -29.67
N SER A 284 -42.85 -0.36 -29.93
CA SER A 284 -42.38 0.59 -28.93
C SER A 284 -43.57 1.15 -28.15
N ASP A 285 -43.55 1.02 -26.84
CA ASP A 285 -44.26 1.95 -25.96
C ASP A 285 -43.34 2.26 -24.77
N ALA A 286 -42.86 3.49 -24.77
CA ALA A 286 -42.28 4.14 -23.61
C ALA A 286 -43.43 4.52 -22.67
N ALA A 287 -43.35 4.10 -21.42
CA ALA A 287 -44.06 4.73 -20.32
C ALA A 287 -43.23 4.55 -19.05
N ALA A 288 -42.75 5.68 -18.53
CA ALA A 288 -42.23 5.80 -17.18
C ALA A 288 -43.39 5.52 -16.20
N GLU A 289 -43.17 4.61 -15.25
CA GLU A 289 -44.01 4.49 -14.07
C GLU A 289 -43.13 4.72 -12.83
N ASP A 290 -43.22 5.95 -12.33
CA ASP A 290 -42.88 6.31 -10.96
C ASP A 290 -43.79 5.54 -9.99
N ALA A 291 -43.21 4.69 -9.15
CA ALA A 291 -43.90 4.08 -8.01
C ALA A 291 -43.25 4.60 -6.71
N PRO A 292 -43.99 5.33 -5.84
CA PRO A 292 -43.44 5.75 -4.55
C PRO A 292 -43.43 4.56 -3.58
N TYR A 293 -42.26 4.21 -3.08
CA TYR A 293 -42.12 3.26 -1.97
C TYR A 293 -42.91 3.76 -0.76
N ALA A 294 -43.92 2.97 -0.36
CA ALA A 294 -44.78 3.26 0.77
C ALA A 294 -43.94 3.35 2.07
N ARG A 295 -44.05 4.51 2.75
CA ARG A 295 -43.57 4.72 4.12
C ARG A 295 -44.29 3.74 5.05
N ALA A 296 -43.54 2.83 5.66
CA ALA A 296 -44.05 2.07 6.80
C ALA A 296 -44.03 2.99 8.04
N THR A 297 -45.22 3.42 8.47
CA THR A 297 -45.41 4.04 9.79
C THR A 297 -45.36 2.97 10.87
N PRO A 298 -44.70 3.19 12.03
CA PRO A 298 -44.73 2.23 13.13
C PRO A 298 -46.10 2.28 13.80
N ASP A 299 -46.80 1.14 13.80
CA ASP A 299 -48.02 0.96 14.58
C ASP A 299 -47.72 1.07 16.07
N ALA A 300 -48.43 1.99 16.73
CA ALA A 300 -48.49 2.07 18.17
C ALA A 300 -49.44 0.99 18.70
N ALA A 301 -49.01 0.38 19.81
CA ALA A 301 -49.75 -0.54 20.69
C ALA A 301 -49.76 -2.04 20.34
N SER A 302 -48.76 -2.75 20.86
CA SER A 302 -49.03 -3.95 21.65
C SER A 302 -47.94 -4.17 22.71
N VAL A 303 -48.31 -4.05 23.98
CA VAL A 303 -47.45 -4.38 25.13
C VAL A 303 -47.38 -5.90 25.23
N LYS A 304 -46.33 -6.52 24.66
CA LYS A 304 -45.96 -7.93 24.90
C LYS A 304 -44.45 -8.10 24.92
N SER A 305 -43.96 -8.64 26.04
CA SER A 305 -42.61 -9.14 26.38
C SER A 305 -41.41 -8.43 25.71
N ASN A 306 -40.69 -7.65 26.52
CA ASN A 306 -39.48 -6.92 26.15
C ASN A 306 -38.29 -7.90 25.92
N LYS A 307 -38.29 -8.67 24.83
CA LYS A 307 -37.05 -9.26 24.30
C LYS A 307 -36.27 -8.12 23.66
N LYS A 308 -35.07 -7.84 24.19
CA LYS A 308 -34.15 -6.84 23.65
C LYS A 308 -33.97 -7.16 22.15
N LYS A 309 -34.46 -6.28 21.27
CA LYS A 309 -34.36 -6.48 19.82
C LYS A 309 -32.89 -6.33 19.45
N ARG A 310 -32.25 -7.42 19.01
CA ARG A 310 -30.85 -7.41 18.61
C ARG A 310 -30.67 -6.59 17.33
N ALA A 311 -29.49 -5.98 17.19
CA ALA A 311 -29.17 -5.26 15.97
C ALA A 311 -29.05 -6.25 14.80
N LYS A 312 -29.38 -5.77 13.61
CA LYS A 312 -29.07 -6.51 12.38
C LYS A 312 -27.60 -6.32 12.03
N VAL A 313 -26.98 -7.32 11.43
CA VAL A 313 -25.56 -7.30 11.08
C VAL A 313 -25.33 -7.62 9.61
N ILE A 314 -24.27 -7.01 9.08
CA ILE A 314 -23.61 -7.41 7.84
C ILE A 314 -22.12 -7.16 8.00
N MET A 315 -21.30 -8.07 7.48
CA MET A 315 -19.85 -7.97 7.55
C MET A 315 -19.26 -7.78 6.16
N VAL A 316 -18.30 -6.86 6.04
CA VAL A 316 -17.53 -6.61 4.83
C VAL A 316 -16.12 -7.15 5.03
N GLN A 317 -15.76 -8.18 4.28
CA GLN A 317 -14.41 -8.74 4.22
C GLN A 317 -13.79 -8.44 2.87
N GLY A 318 -12.47 -8.57 2.76
CA GLY A 318 -11.73 -8.24 1.55
C GLY A 318 -10.82 -9.39 1.16
N THR A 319 -10.56 -9.60 -0.13
CA THR A 319 -9.59 -10.60 -0.59
C THR A 319 -8.16 -10.24 -0.16
N MET A 320 -7.91 -8.97 0.13
CA MET A 320 -6.64 -8.42 0.61
C MET A 320 -6.83 -7.13 1.44
N SER A 321 -5.76 -6.65 2.07
CA SER A 321 -5.68 -5.26 2.56
C SER A 321 -5.83 -4.28 1.39
N ASN A 322 -6.44 -3.11 1.62
CA ASN A 322 -6.71 -2.11 0.57
C ASN A 322 -7.70 -2.49 -0.55
N ALA A 323 -8.48 -3.57 -0.38
CA ALA A 323 -9.60 -3.88 -1.27
C ALA A 323 -10.74 -2.83 -1.28
N GLY A 324 -10.69 -1.85 -0.37
CA GLY A 324 -11.70 -0.79 -0.21
C GLY A 324 -12.80 -1.12 0.79
N LYS A 325 -12.54 -2.03 1.76
CA LYS A 325 -13.47 -2.38 2.84
C LYS A 325 -13.92 -1.14 3.63
N SER A 326 -12.97 -0.31 4.08
CA SER A 326 -13.24 0.84 4.94
C SER A 326 -14.22 1.84 4.32
N LEU A 327 -14.02 2.14 3.03
CA LEU A 327 -14.92 2.99 2.24
C LEU A 327 -16.26 2.30 2.00
N LEU A 328 -16.28 1.01 1.66
CA LEU A 328 -17.56 0.31 1.48
C LEU A 328 -18.40 0.29 2.76
N VAL A 329 -17.78 0.06 3.91
CA VAL A 329 -18.44 0.13 5.22
C VAL A 329 -18.99 1.53 5.49
N ALA A 330 -18.21 2.59 5.23
CA ALA A 330 -18.68 3.97 5.37
C ALA A 330 -19.87 4.27 4.44
N GLY A 331 -19.83 3.80 3.19
CA GLY A 331 -20.92 3.94 2.22
C GLY A 331 -22.19 3.23 2.67
N LEU A 332 -22.10 1.98 3.12
CA LEU A 332 -23.23 1.24 3.68
C LEU A 332 -23.79 1.93 4.94
N CYS A 333 -22.92 2.39 5.84
CA CYS A 333 -23.32 3.16 7.01
C CYS A 333 -24.13 4.40 6.62
N ARG A 334 -23.65 5.16 5.63
CA ARG A 334 -24.33 6.36 5.14
C ARG A 334 -25.67 6.04 4.48
N VAL A 335 -25.73 5.00 3.63
CA VAL A 335 -26.98 4.54 2.99
C VAL A 335 -28.03 4.17 4.02
N PHE A 336 -27.67 3.33 5.00
CA PHE A 336 -28.59 2.91 6.04
C PHE A 336 -29.06 4.08 6.91
N ARG A 337 -28.17 5.03 7.23
CA ARG A 337 -28.54 6.27 7.94
C ARG A 337 -29.54 7.11 7.13
N GLN A 338 -29.26 7.35 5.86
CA GLN A 338 -30.16 8.10 4.96
C GLN A 338 -31.52 7.43 4.81
N ASP A 339 -31.56 6.09 4.88
CA ASP A 339 -32.79 5.29 4.86
C ASP A 339 -33.53 5.24 6.23
N GLY A 340 -33.02 5.96 7.24
CA GLY A 340 -33.69 6.17 8.52
C GLY A 340 -33.34 5.16 9.62
N TYR A 341 -32.33 4.31 9.42
CA TYR A 341 -31.84 3.40 10.46
C TYR A 341 -30.85 4.11 11.39
N ARG A 342 -30.80 3.69 12.65
CA ARG A 342 -29.66 3.97 13.53
C ARG A 342 -28.56 2.97 13.20
N VAL A 343 -27.36 3.44 12.90
CA VAL A 343 -26.30 2.59 12.34
C VAL A 343 -25.02 2.79 13.13
N ALA A 344 -24.27 1.72 13.36
CA ALA A 344 -22.92 1.81 13.92
C ALA A 344 -21.92 0.96 13.11
N PRO A 345 -20.70 1.46 12.88
CA PRO A 345 -19.62 0.62 12.36
C PRO A 345 -18.99 -0.21 13.48
N PHE A 346 -18.38 -1.33 13.11
CA PHE A 346 -17.62 -2.16 14.06
C PHE A 346 -16.42 -2.85 13.39
N LYS A 347 -15.23 -2.73 13.97
CA LYS A 347 -14.01 -3.44 13.57
C LYS A 347 -13.34 -3.98 14.83
N SER A 348 -13.47 -5.28 15.08
CA SER A 348 -13.01 -5.90 16.34
C SER A 348 -11.55 -5.60 16.65
N GLN A 349 -10.70 -5.54 15.62
CA GLN A 349 -9.28 -5.20 15.72
C GLN A 349 -8.87 -4.32 14.54
N ASN A 350 -8.26 -3.18 14.84
CA ASN A 350 -7.62 -2.30 13.87
C ASN A 350 -6.11 -2.27 14.14
N MET A 351 -5.30 -2.13 13.09
CA MET A 351 -3.88 -1.85 13.19
C MET A 351 -3.58 -0.54 12.44
N ALA A 352 -3.52 0.58 13.15
CA ALA A 352 -3.38 1.89 12.54
C ALA A 352 -2.38 2.76 13.29
N LEU A 353 -1.63 3.60 12.56
CA LEU A 353 -0.72 4.56 13.20
C LEU A 353 -1.46 5.81 13.71
N ASN A 354 -2.51 6.22 13.02
CA ASN A 354 -3.31 7.39 13.35
C ASN A 354 -4.45 7.03 14.31
N SER A 355 -4.63 7.86 15.33
CA SER A 355 -5.69 7.69 16.30
C SER A 355 -6.41 9.00 16.58
N PHE A 356 -7.62 8.85 17.09
CA PHE A 356 -8.48 9.91 17.61
C PHE A 356 -8.71 9.68 19.09
N ILE A 357 -8.99 10.77 19.82
CA ILE A 357 -9.42 10.70 21.22
C ILE A 357 -10.90 11.03 21.29
N THR A 358 -11.69 10.12 21.85
CA THR A 358 -13.13 10.27 22.09
C THR A 358 -13.44 11.29 23.19
N ASN A 359 -14.70 11.66 23.35
CA ASN A 359 -15.16 12.53 24.44
C ASN A 359 -14.85 11.98 25.84
N GLU A 360 -14.66 10.66 25.97
CA GLU A 360 -14.27 10.00 27.22
C GLU A 360 -12.75 9.98 27.46
N GLY A 361 -11.95 10.59 26.58
CA GLY A 361 -10.48 10.56 26.67
C GLY A 361 -9.87 9.22 26.21
N LEU A 362 -10.66 8.37 25.56
CA LEU A 362 -10.25 7.04 25.10
C LEU A 362 -9.79 7.05 23.64
N GLU A 363 -8.83 6.20 23.31
CA GLU A 363 -8.14 6.19 22.01
C GLU A 363 -8.75 5.20 21.00
N MET A 364 -8.98 5.61 19.75
CA MET A 364 -9.49 4.74 18.67
C MET A 364 -8.86 5.06 17.30
N GLY A 365 -8.94 4.11 16.35
CA GLY A 365 -8.41 4.30 14.98
C GLY A 365 -9.22 5.30 14.14
N ARG A 366 -8.56 6.09 13.29
CA ARG A 366 -9.21 7.12 12.44
C ARG A 366 -10.19 6.54 11.40
N ALA A 367 -9.97 5.33 10.90
CA ALA A 367 -10.89 4.72 9.92
C ALA A 367 -12.30 4.51 10.51
N GLN A 368 -12.39 4.08 11.78
CA GLN A 368 -13.69 3.93 12.46
C GLN A 368 -14.32 5.28 12.82
N VAL A 369 -13.51 6.33 13.03
CA VAL A 369 -14.03 7.70 13.16
C VAL A 369 -14.71 8.13 11.87
N MET A 370 -14.05 7.97 10.71
CA MET A 370 -14.66 8.24 9.40
C MET A 370 -15.97 7.46 9.20
N GLN A 371 -16.00 6.18 9.58
CA GLN A 371 -17.21 5.37 9.47
C GLN A 371 -18.33 5.82 10.43
N ALA A 372 -17.99 6.29 11.64
CA ALA A 372 -18.93 6.84 12.60
C ALA A 372 -19.54 8.16 12.10
N GLU A 373 -18.71 9.03 11.50
CA GLU A 373 -19.15 10.25 10.83
C GLU A 373 -20.11 9.94 9.66
N ALA A 374 -19.79 8.95 8.82
CA ALA A 374 -20.67 8.50 7.74
C ALA A 374 -22.02 8.00 8.28
N ALA A 375 -22.01 7.27 9.40
CA ALA A 375 -23.20 6.83 10.14
C ALA A 375 -23.92 7.96 10.89
N GLY A 376 -23.31 9.14 11.03
CA GLY A 376 -23.89 10.30 11.70
C GLY A 376 -23.95 10.18 13.23
N ILE A 377 -23.06 9.40 13.82
CA ILE A 377 -22.99 9.19 15.28
C ILE A 377 -21.62 9.56 15.84
N GLU A 378 -21.56 9.80 17.14
CA GLU A 378 -20.30 10.11 17.84
C GLU A 378 -19.35 8.90 17.86
N PRO A 379 -18.06 9.08 17.52
CA PRO A 379 -17.05 8.03 17.66
C PRO A 379 -16.91 7.55 19.10
N VAL A 380 -17.10 6.24 19.31
CA VAL A 380 -16.87 5.56 20.60
C VAL A 380 -15.96 4.36 20.40
N VAL A 381 -15.12 4.06 21.39
CA VAL A 381 -14.13 2.96 21.31
C VAL A 381 -14.77 1.58 21.15
N ALA A 382 -16.06 1.43 21.47
CA ALA A 382 -16.80 0.20 21.20
C ALA A 382 -16.84 -0.17 19.71
N MET A 383 -16.66 0.80 18.80
CA MET A 383 -16.53 0.57 17.36
C MET A 383 -15.20 -0.08 16.98
N ASN A 384 -14.16 0.07 17.81
CA ASN A 384 -12.85 -0.54 17.61
C ASN A 384 -12.22 -0.92 18.96
N PRO A 385 -12.66 -2.03 19.59
CA PRO A 385 -12.25 -2.38 20.94
C PRO A 385 -10.78 -2.78 21.05
N ILE A 386 -10.13 -3.17 19.95
CA ILE A 386 -8.70 -3.49 19.93
C ILE A 386 -8.01 -2.63 18.87
N LEU A 387 -7.06 -1.80 19.30
CA LEU A 387 -6.20 -1.00 18.42
C LEU A 387 -4.74 -1.42 18.61
N LEU A 388 -4.10 -1.81 17.52
CA LEU A 388 -2.68 -2.11 17.47
C LEU A 388 -1.94 -0.95 16.81
N LYS A 389 -0.94 -0.43 17.50
CA LYS A 389 -0.04 0.60 16.98
C LYS A 389 1.34 0.00 16.75
N PRO A 390 1.77 -0.22 15.49
CA PRO A 390 3.12 -0.69 15.20
C PRO A 390 4.18 0.21 15.85
N THR A 391 5.19 -0.39 16.47
CA THR A 391 6.31 0.33 17.12
C THR A 391 7.63 0.10 16.39
N ASP A 392 7.93 -1.15 16.03
CA ASP A 392 9.13 -1.60 15.30
C ASP A 392 8.76 -2.84 14.44
N ASP A 393 9.72 -3.44 13.72
CA ASP A 393 9.50 -4.63 12.88
C ASP A 393 9.01 -5.88 13.64
N LYS A 394 8.98 -5.88 14.98
CA LYS A 394 8.77 -7.08 15.81
C LYS A 394 7.61 -6.97 16.81
N GLY A 395 7.01 -5.81 17.00
CA GLY A 395 5.96 -5.59 18.00
C GLY A 395 4.97 -4.47 17.71
N SER A 396 4.00 -4.34 18.62
CA SER A 396 2.98 -3.29 18.59
C SER A 396 2.59 -2.89 20.00
N GLN A 397 2.25 -1.62 20.19
CA GLN A 397 1.49 -1.15 21.33
C GLN A 397 0.06 -1.67 21.21
N VAL A 398 -0.41 -2.36 22.25
CA VAL A 398 -1.74 -2.95 22.32
C VAL A 398 -2.63 -2.04 23.16
N ILE A 399 -3.72 -1.59 22.56
CA ILE A 399 -4.74 -0.74 23.18
C ILE A 399 -6.04 -1.52 23.17
N VAL A 400 -6.69 -1.62 24.33
CA VAL A 400 -7.96 -2.34 24.52
C VAL A 400 -8.97 -1.39 25.13
N ASN A 401 -10.13 -1.26 24.48
CA ASN A 401 -11.19 -0.29 24.83
C ASN A 401 -10.66 1.14 25.05
N GLY A 402 -9.67 1.53 24.23
CA GLY A 402 -9.02 2.85 24.26
C GLY A 402 -8.00 3.09 25.37
N GLU A 403 -7.64 2.05 26.13
CA GLU A 403 -6.59 2.10 27.15
C GLU A 403 -5.36 1.27 26.74
N VAL A 404 -4.17 1.80 26.99
CA VAL A 404 -2.91 1.13 26.69
C VAL A 404 -2.71 -0.05 27.66
N VAL A 405 -2.68 -1.27 27.12
CA VAL A 405 -2.34 -2.48 27.89
C VAL A 405 -0.81 -2.65 27.98
N GLY A 406 -0.09 -2.29 26.91
CA GLY A 406 1.37 -2.31 26.87
C GLY A 406 1.91 -2.65 25.49
N ASN A 407 3.23 -2.74 25.37
CA ASN A 407 3.90 -3.15 24.14
C ASN A 407 4.09 -4.67 24.12
N MET A 408 3.65 -5.33 23.05
CA MET A 408 3.77 -6.77 22.88
C MET A 408 4.48 -7.11 21.58
N ARG A 409 5.33 -8.14 21.61
CA ARG A 409 5.85 -8.74 20.36
C ARG A 409 4.71 -9.45 19.65
N ALA A 410 4.79 -9.56 18.33
CA ALA A 410 3.74 -10.21 17.52
C ALA A 410 3.36 -11.60 18.07
N LYS A 411 4.36 -12.45 18.38
CA LYS A 411 4.14 -13.80 18.94
C LYS A 411 3.39 -13.80 20.27
N ASP A 412 3.66 -12.83 21.13
CA ASP A 412 3.03 -12.73 22.45
C ASP A 412 1.59 -12.23 22.32
N TYR A 413 1.37 -11.25 21.43
CA TYR A 413 0.04 -10.79 21.06
C TYR A 413 -0.83 -11.91 20.46
N PHE A 414 -0.28 -12.73 19.56
CA PHE A 414 -1.00 -13.86 18.96
C PHE A 414 -1.50 -14.86 20.02
N LYS A 415 -0.76 -15.06 21.13
CA LYS A 415 -1.22 -15.89 22.25
C LYS A 415 -2.25 -15.18 23.12
N TYR A 416 -2.12 -13.86 23.25
CA TYR A 416 -2.97 -13.04 24.11
C TYR A 416 -4.36 -12.76 23.49
N LYS A 417 -4.46 -12.56 22.17
CA LYS A 417 -5.66 -12.04 21.50
C LYS A 417 -6.97 -12.81 21.78
N LYS A 418 -6.91 -14.13 22.05
CA LYS A 418 -8.11 -14.91 22.42
C LYS A 418 -8.73 -14.47 23.75
N GLN A 419 -7.92 -13.95 24.66
CA GLN A 419 -8.38 -13.44 25.95
C GLN A 419 -9.20 -12.15 25.79
N LEU A 420 -9.14 -11.50 24.63
CA LEU A 420 -9.86 -10.27 24.30
C LEU A 420 -11.25 -10.52 23.68
N ILE A 421 -11.64 -11.78 23.44
CA ILE A 421 -12.98 -12.11 22.93
C ILE A 421 -14.11 -11.55 23.85
N PRO A 422 -14.01 -11.62 25.19
CA PRO A 422 -14.98 -10.98 26.07
C PRO A 422 -15.09 -9.46 25.87
N ASP A 423 -13.96 -8.77 25.64
CA ASP A 423 -13.94 -7.33 25.36
C ASP A 423 -14.62 -7.01 24.03
N ILE A 424 -14.35 -7.80 22.98
CA ILE A 424 -15.01 -7.69 21.67
C ILE A 424 -16.54 -7.85 21.83
N LYS A 425 -16.99 -8.87 22.57
CA LYS A 425 -18.42 -9.11 22.81
C LYS A 425 -19.06 -7.95 23.59
N LYS A 426 -18.41 -7.48 24.64
CA LYS A 426 -18.91 -6.36 25.46
C LYS A 426 -19.06 -5.09 24.61
N ALA A 427 -18.05 -4.77 23.81
CA ALA A 427 -18.08 -3.63 22.90
C ALA A 427 -19.19 -3.76 21.85
N PHE A 428 -19.32 -4.93 21.23
CA PHE A 428 -20.38 -5.20 20.26
C PHE A 428 -21.78 -5.03 20.88
N SER A 429 -22.03 -5.64 22.05
CA SER A 429 -23.32 -5.52 22.74
C SER A 429 -23.65 -4.09 23.17
N ALA A 430 -22.65 -3.24 23.43
CA ALA A 430 -22.89 -1.82 23.69
C ALA A 430 -23.40 -1.10 22.42
N LEU A 431 -22.90 -1.46 21.24
CA LEU A 431 -23.40 -0.91 19.97
C LEU A 431 -24.81 -1.39 19.64
N GLU A 432 -25.18 -2.62 20.01
CA GLU A 432 -26.54 -3.14 19.83
C GLU A 432 -27.60 -2.35 20.60
N GLU A 433 -27.23 -1.61 21.65
CA GLU A 433 -28.15 -0.78 22.41
C GLU A 433 -28.53 0.51 21.66
N ILE A 434 -27.65 0.98 20.78
CA ILE A 434 -27.78 2.28 20.10
C ILE A 434 -28.07 2.16 18.60
N ALA A 435 -27.83 1.00 17.99
CA ALA A 435 -27.96 0.78 16.56
C ALA A 435 -29.03 -0.26 16.20
N ASP A 436 -29.75 0.00 15.10
CA ASP A 436 -30.63 -0.97 14.45
C ASP A 436 -29.83 -1.88 13.49
N ILE A 437 -28.75 -1.35 12.90
CA ILE A 437 -27.85 -2.06 11.99
C ILE A 437 -26.39 -1.82 12.41
N ILE A 438 -25.60 -2.88 12.51
CA ILE A 438 -24.15 -2.80 12.71
C ILE A 438 -23.44 -3.30 11.46
N VAL A 439 -22.61 -2.45 10.87
CA VAL A 439 -21.80 -2.78 9.69
C VAL A 439 -20.40 -3.14 10.16
N VAL A 440 -20.05 -4.41 10.02
CA VAL A 440 -18.79 -4.96 10.52
C VAL A 440 -17.72 -4.93 9.45
N GLU A 441 -16.53 -4.45 9.75
CA GLU A 441 -15.36 -4.50 8.88
C GLU A 441 -14.42 -5.65 9.30
N GLY A 442 -14.01 -6.48 8.33
CA GLY A 442 -12.93 -7.45 8.52
C GLY A 442 -11.54 -6.84 8.33
N ALA A 443 -10.49 -7.55 8.75
CA ALA A 443 -9.10 -7.10 8.60
C ALA A 443 -8.31 -8.01 7.66
N GLY A 444 -7.52 -7.46 6.73
CA GLY A 444 -6.76 -8.29 5.79
C GLY A 444 -7.66 -9.17 4.91
N SER A 445 -7.27 -10.45 4.77
CA SER A 445 -7.98 -11.49 3.99
C SER A 445 -8.55 -12.59 4.89
N PRO A 446 -9.78 -13.10 4.63
CA PRO A 446 -10.33 -14.22 5.39
C PRO A 446 -9.69 -15.57 5.06
N ALA A 447 -8.92 -15.67 3.98
CA ALA A 447 -8.26 -16.90 3.54
C ALA A 447 -6.84 -17.09 4.11
N GLU A 448 -6.58 -16.56 5.31
CA GLU A 448 -5.30 -16.76 6.02
C GLU A 448 -5.31 -18.08 6.80
N ILE A 449 -5.15 -19.19 6.06
CA ILE A 449 -5.24 -20.57 6.57
C ILE A 449 -4.40 -20.78 7.85
N ASN A 450 -3.25 -20.12 7.93
CA ASN A 450 -2.32 -20.22 9.05
C ASN A 450 -2.82 -19.55 10.35
N LEU A 451 -3.78 -18.63 10.28
CA LEU A 451 -4.28 -17.85 11.43
C LEU A 451 -5.71 -18.23 11.85
N ARG A 452 -6.31 -19.19 11.16
CA ARG A 452 -7.73 -19.54 11.24
C ARG A 452 -8.22 -19.93 12.64
N SER A 453 -7.48 -20.75 13.38
CA SER A 453 -7.91 -21.26 14.69
C SER A 453 -8.09 -20.17 15.75
N ASP A 454 -7.54 -18.99 15.48
CA ASP A 454 -7.44 -17.88 16.41
C ASP A 454 -7.98 -16.60 15.77
N ASP A 455 -8.81 -16.72 14.73
CA ASP A 455 -9.34 -15.59 13.99
C ASP A 455 -10.42 -14.85 14.81
N ILE A 456 -10.16 -13.57 15.08
CA ILE A 456 -11.06 -12.65 15.77
C ILE A 456 -11.44 -11.46 14.89
N VAL A 457 -11.03 -11.46 13.62
CA VAL A 457 -11.13 -10.30 12.71
C VAL A 457 -11.88 -10.62 11.42
N ASN A 458 -11.96 -11.87 10.99
CA ASN A 458 -12.63 -12.27 9.75
C ASN A 458 -13.71 -13.34 9.99
N MET A 459 -13.49 -14.57 9.52
CA MET A 459 -14.49 -15.64 9.55
C MET A 459 -14.79 -16.11 10.97
N GLY A 460 -13.79 -16.13 11.85
CA GLY A 460 -14.03 -16.42 13.27
C GLY A 460 -14.91 -15.35 13.93
N LEU A 461 -14.79 -14.08 13.52
CA LEU A 461 -15.70 -13.02 13.96
C LEU A 461 -17.08 -13.13 13.31
N ALA A 462 -17.16 -13.46 12.02
CA ALA A 462 -18.41 -13.68 11.32
C ALA A 462 -19.21 -14.84 11.94
N GLU A 463 -18.54 -15.91 12.36
CA GLU A 463 -19.12 -17.00 13.12
C GLU A 463 -19.58 -16.52 14.50
N LEU A 464 -18.75 -15.74 15.20
CA LEU A 464 -19.08 -15.18 16.50
C LEU A 464 -20.33 -14.31 16.46
N LEU A 465 -20.55 -13.53 15.41
CA LEU A 465 -21.69 -12.60 15.31
C LEU A 465 -22.88 -13.18 14.53
N ASP A 466 -22.74 -14.39 13.98
CA ASP A 466 -23.59 -14.95 12.93
C ASP A 466 -23.81 -13.99 11.74
N ALA A 467 -22.77 -13.26 11.36
CA ALA A 467 -22.85 -12.21 10.36
C ALA A 467 -22.84 -12.78 8.93
N PRO A 468 -23.73 -12.30 8.04
CA PRO A 468 -23.62 -12.51 6.60
C PRO A 468 -22.45 -11.67 6.05
N VAL A 469 -21.68 -12.23 5.12
CA VAL A 469 -20.44 -11.62 4.61
C VAL A 469 -20.61 -11.15 3.16
N LEU A 470 -20.23 -9.90 2.91
CA LEU A 470 -19.88 -9.37 1.59
C LEU A 470 -18.36 -9.47 1.40
N LEU A 471 -17.91 -10.15 0.35
CA LEU A 471 -16.48 -10.29 0.03
C LEU A 471 -16.08 -9.34 -1.09
N VAL A 472 -15.21 -8.39 -0.78
CA VAL A 472 -14.75 -7.33 -1.69
C VAL A 472 -13.40 -7.68 -2.32
N ALA A 473 -13.27 -7.50 -3.62
CA ALA A 473 -12.00 -7.65 -4.34
C ALA A 473 -11.63 -6.38 -5.11
N ASP A 474 -10.33 -6.12 -5.24
CA ASP A 474 -9.78 -4.97 -5.96
C ASP A 474 -9.44 -5.36 -7.40
N ILE A 475 -10.13 -4.79 -8.39
CA ILE A 475 -9.82 -5.05 -9.80
C ILE A 475 -8.62 -4.26 -10.32
N ASP A 476 -8.29 -3.10 -9.72
CA ASP A 476 -7.17 -2.25 -10.12
C ASP A 476 -5.82 -2.97 -9.87
N ARG A 477 -5.79 -3.88 -8.90
CA ARG A 477 -4.66 -4.80 -8.62
C ARG A 477 -4.52 -5.97 -9.60
N GLY A 478 -5.47 -6.14 -10.52
CA GLY A 478 -5.52 -7.24 -11.49
C GLY A 478 -6.00 -8.58 -10.91
N GLY A 479 -6.45 -9.48 -11.79
CA GLY A 479 -6.83 -10.85 -11.40
C GLY A 479 -8.06 -10.98 -10.49
N VAL A 480 -9.00 -10.03 -10.54
CA VAL A 480 -10.13 -9.94 -9.58
C VAL A 480 -10.93 -11.24 -9.43
N PHE A 481 -11.21 -11.94 -10.52
CA PHE A 481 -11.96 -13.21 -10.47
C PHE A 481 -11.17 -14.32 -9.78
N ALA A 482 -9.85 -14.37 -10.00
CA ALA A 482 -8.97 -15.30 -9.30
C ALA A 482 -8.84 -14.96 -7.82
N GLN A 483 -8.83 -13.68 -7.45
CA GLN A 483 -8.86 -13.26 -6.04
C GLN A 483 -10.14 -13.76 -5.36
N LEU A 484 -11.31 -13.46 -5.91
CA LEU A 484 -12.61 -13.88 -5.34
C LEU A 484 -12.71 -15.40 -5.28
N CYS A 485 -12.41 -16.08 -6.40
CA CYS A 485 -12.48 -17.53 -6.50
C CYS A 485 -11.49 -18.21 -5.54
N GLY A 486 -10.24 -17.78 -5.53
CA GLY A 486 -9.21 -18.32 -4.66
C GLY A 486 -9.57 -18.12 -3.19
N THR A 487 -10.02 -16.94 -2.79
CA THR A 487 -10.46 -16.71 -1.42
C THR A 487 -11.62 -17.63 -1.03
N VAL A 488 -12.68 -17.72 -1.84
CA VAL A 488 -13.87 -18.53 -1.52
C VAL A 488 -13.55 -20.03 -1.49
N GLN A 489 -12.69 -20.53 -2.37
CA GLN A 489 -12.33 -21.95 -2.42
C GLN A 489 -11.44 -22.39 -1.24
N LEU A 490 -10.76 -21.47 -0.56
CA LEU A 490 -9.94 -21.78 0.61
C LEU A 490 -10.73 -21.79 1.93
N LEU A 491 -11.99 -21.34 1.91
CA LEU A 491 -12.89 -21.35 3.07
C LEU A 491 -13.43 -22.76 3.33
N ARG A 492 -13.74 -23.08 4.58
CA ARG A 492 -14.57 -24.27 4.88
C ARG A 492 -15.99 -24.05 4.38
N ASP A 493 -16.76 -25.12 4.23
CA ASP A 493 -18.16 -25.07 3.82
C ASP A 493 -19.03 -24.18 4.73
N ASP A 494 -18.81 -24.20 6.05
CA ASP A 494 -19.54 -23.37 7.01
C ASP A 494 -19.21 -21.87 6.86
N GLU A 495 -17.94 -21.53 6.63
CA GLU A 495 -17.48 -20.16 6.37
C GLU A 495 -17.95 -19.67 4.98
N ARG A 496 -17.82 -20.51 3.96
CA ARG A 496 -18.30 -20.24 2.60
C ARG A 496 -19.80 -19.97 2.60
N ALA A 497 -20.57 -20.71 3.40
CA ALA A 497 -22.00 -20.50 3.55
C ALA A 497 -22.35 -19.11 4.13
N ARG A 498 -21.42 -18.43 4.82
CA ARG A 498 -21.61 -17.07 5.32
C ARG A 498 -21.41 -16.01 4.24
N VAL A 499 -20.65 -16.29 3.20
CA VAL A 499 -20.46 -15.36 2.07
C VAL A 499 -21.75 -15.30 1.25
N LYS A 500 -22.45 -14.18 1.34
CA LYS A 500 -23.75 -13.96 0.68
C LYS A 500 -23.67 -13.09 -0.56
N GLY A 501 -22.58 -12.35 -0.73
CA GLY A 501 -22.36 -11.50 -1.90
C GLY A 501 -20.89 -11.26 -2.18
N LEU A 502 -20.56 -11.15 -3.46
CA LEU A 502 -19.26 -10.72 -3.95
C LEU A 502 -19.36 -9.26 -4.41
N VAL A 503 -18.28 -8.51 -4.23
CA VAL A 503 -18.20 -7.10 -4.64
C VAL A 503 -16.89 -6.90 -5.40
N ILE A 504 -16.99 -6.42 -6.63
CA ILE A 504 -15.85 -5.97 -7.42
C ILE A 504 -15.72 -4.47 -7.20
N ASN A 505 -14.56 -4.00 -6.74
CA ASN A 505 -14.33 -2.59 -6.44
C ASN A 505 -13.25 -2.01 -7.35
N LYS A 506 -13.24 -0.67 -7.46
CA LYS A 506 -12.27 0.13 -8.26
C LYS A 506 -12.32 -0.15 -9.76
N PHE A 507 -13.49 -0.49 -10.29
CA PHE A 507 -13.66 -0.74 -11.71
C PHE A 507 -13.54 0.54 -12.54
N ARG A 508 -12.91 0.44 -13.72
CA ARG A 508 -12.78 1.53 -14.69
C ARG A 508 -13.30 1.05 -16.04
N GLY A 509 -14.23 1.80 -16.63
CA GLY A 509 -14.80 1.51 -17.94
C GLY A 509 -16.24 1.02 -17.90
N ASP A 510 -16.66 0.36 -18.97
CA ASP A 510 -18.03 -0.15 -19.15
C ASP A 510 -18.21 -1.49 -18.45
N LYS A 511 -19.16 -1.56 -17.52
CA LYS A 511 -19.45 -2.76 -16.71
C LYS A 511 -19.79 -3.97 -17.59
N SER A 512 -20.41 -3.77 -18.74
CA SER A 512 -20.83 -4.87 -19.64
C SER A 512 -19.67 -5.75 -20.11
N ILE A 513 -18.44 -5.21 -20.09
CA ILE A 513 -17.22 -5.96 -20.39
C ILE A 513 -16.96 -7.08 -19.36
N LEU A 514 -17.42 -6.90 -18.12
CA LEU A 514 -17.25 -7.88 -17.04
C LEU A 514 -18.34 -8.94 -16.98
N ASP A 515 -19.49 -8.73 -17.63
CA ASP A 515 -20.66 -9.62 -17.51
C ASP A 515 -20.34 -11.10 -17.79
N PRO A 516 -19.52 -11.48 -18.80
CA PRO A 516 -19.15 -12.89 -19.00
C PRO A 516 -18.37 -13.49 -17.82
N GLY A 517 -17.46 -12.72 -17.22
CA GLY A 517 -16.67 -13.16 -16.06
C GLY A 517 -17.50 -13.19 -14.78
N ILE A 518 -18.44 -12.26 -14.63
CA ILE A 518 -19.42 -12.24 -13.54
C ILE A 518 -20.29 -13.50 -13.59
N ASN A 519 -20.90 -13.79 -14.75
CA ASN A 519 -21.72 -14.99 -14.92
C ASN A 519 -20.93 -16.27 -14.60
N MET A 520 -19.69 -16.36 -15.09
CA MET A 520 -18.80 -17.49 -14.81
C MET A 520 -18.54 -17.67 -13.31
N ILE A 521 -18.24 -16.59 -12.57
CA ILE A 521 -17.91 -16.70 -11.15
C ILE A 521 -19.15 -16.98 -10.29
N GLU A 522 -20.31 -16.41 -10.64
CA GLU A 522 -21.57 -16.73 -9.99
C GLU A 522 -21.95 -18.20 -10.20
N ASP A 523 -21.77 -18.72 -11.41
CA ASP A 523 -22.02 -20.13 -11.71
C ASP A 523 -21.06 -21.07 -10.98
N MET A 524 -19.79 -20.70 -10.87
CA MET A 524 -18.79 -21.52 -10.19
C MET A 524 -18.94 -21.49 -8.67
N LEU A 525 -19.13 -20.30 -8.08
CA LEU A 525 -19.14 -20.12 -6.63
C LEU A 525 -20.53 -20.28 -6.02
N LYS A 526 -21.60 -20.16 -6.83
CA LYS A 526 -23.00 -20.11 -6.38
C LYS A 526 -23.25 -18.98 -5.38
N ILE A 527 -22.54 -17.86 -5.54
CA ILE A 527 -22.65 -16.65 -4.75
C ILE A 527 -22.81 -15.48 -5.73
N PRO A 528 -23.82 -14.60 -5.57
CA PRO A 528 -24.06 -13.49 -6.49
C PRO A 528 -23.00 -12.40 -6.36
N VAL A 529 -22.68 -11.74 -7.48
CA VAL A 529 -21.95 -10.47 -7.53
C VAL A 529 -22.94 -9.35 -7.26
N THR A 530 -22.96 -8.92 -6.01
CA THR A 530 -23.89 -7.91 -5.48
C THR A 530 -23.49 -6.48 -5.78
N GLY A 531 -22.30 -6.25 -6.35
CA GLY A 531 -21.89 -4.91 -6.77
C GLY A 531 -20.61 -4.89 -7.60
N VAL A 532 -20.55 -3.93 -8.52
CA VAL A 532 -19.35 -3.58 -9.30
C VAL A 532 -19.14 -2.08 -9.15
N LEU A 533 -18.43 -1.67 -8.09
CA LEU A 533 -18.20 -0.27 -7.78
C LEU A 533 -17.09 0.31 -8.67
N PRO A 534 -17.28 1.52 -9.21
CA PRO A 534 -16.27 2.19 -9.99
C PRO A 534 -15.10 2.64 -9.11
N TYR A 535 -14.00 3.04 -9.74
CA TYR A 535 -12.97 3.83 -9.07
C TYR A 535 -13.54 5.20 -8.72
N LEU A 536 -13.88 5.39 -7.44
CA LEU A 536 -14.47 6.62 -6.93
C LEU A 536 -13.37 7.64 -6.61
N ASP A 537 -13.55 8.86 -7.11
CA ASP A 537 -12.75 10.02 -6.71
C ASP A 537 -13.37 10.65 -5.46
N ILE A 538 -12.95 10.14 -4.29
CA ILE A 538 -13.46 10.54 -2.98
C ILE A 538 -12.31 10.97 -2.08
N SER A 539 -12.47 12.14 -1.44
CA SER A 539 -11.48 12.70 -0.52
C SER A 539 -11.89 12.49 0.94
N LEU A 540 -11.61 11.30 1.48
CA LEU A 540 -11.85 10.93 2.87
C LEU A 540 -10.58 10.43 3.56
N ASP A 541 -10.58 10.46 4.90
CA ASP A 541 -9.49 9.94 5.73
C ASP A 541 -9.53 8.40 5.76
N ASP A 542 -8.85 7.76 4.81
CA ASP A 542 -8.69 6.30 4.77
C ASP A 542 -7.40 5.84 5.47
N GLU A 543 -7.47 4.69 6.13
CA GLU A 543 -6.47 4.05 7.02
C GLU A 543 -5.07 3.94 6.36
N ASP A 544 -5.05 3.67 5.05
CA ASP A 544 -3.87 3.20 4.31
C ASP A 544 -3.43 4.15 3.17
N SER A 545 -4.06 5.33 3.04
CA SER A 545 -3.92 6.22 1.87
C SER A 545 -2.64 7.08 1.82
N LEU A 546 -1.69 6.86 2.75
CA LEU A 546 -0.40 7.56 2.85
C LEU A 546 0.31 7.71 1.50
N SER A 547 0.38 6.64 0.70
CA SER A 547 1.14 6.63 -0.56
C SER A 547 0.65 7.66 -1.59
N THR A 548 -0.67 7.85 -1.72
CA THR A 548 -1.26 8.80 -2.69
C THR A 548 -1.04 10.25 -2.30
N ARG A 549 -1.08 10.58 -1.00
CA ARG A 549 -0.90 11.96 -0.51
C ARG A 549 0.54 12.48 -0.64
N PHE A 550 1.51 11.60 -0.85
CA PHE A 550 2.92 11.97 -1.06
C PHE A 550 3.30 12.20 -2.53
N GLU A 551 2.34 12.28 -3.45
CA GLU A 551 2.62 12.67 -4.84
C GLU A 551 3.01 14.15 -4.90
N LYS A 552 3.99 14.49 -5.75
CA LYS A 552 4.34 15.89 -6.00
C LYS A 552 3.17 16.56 -6.69
N LYS A 553 2.49 17.45 -5.98
CA LYS A 553 1.45 18.32 -6.53
C LYS A 553 2.12 19.51 -7.23
N ASP A 554 1.52 19.96 -8.32
CA ASP A 554 1.96 21.22 -8.95
C ASP A 554 1.81 22.39 -7.97
N THR A 555 2.68 23.39 -8.11
CA THR A 555 2.60 24.58 -7.28
C THR A 555 1.33 25.35 -7.58
N LYS A 556 0.60 25.74 -6.53
CA LYS A 556 -0.58 26.61 -6.63
C LYS A 556 -0.29 28.01 -6.07
N LEU A 557 -1.31 28.85 -5.95
CA LEU A 557 -1.19 30.23 -5.46
C LEU A 557 -0.57 30.28 -4.06
N VAL A 558 -0.98 29.37 -3.17
CA VAL A 558 -0.39 29.20 -1.83
C VAL A 558 0.20 27.80 -1.71
N ASN A 559 1.46 27.71 -1.29
CA ASN A 559 2.16 26.42 -1.12
C ASN A 559 2.46 26.18 0.35
N ILE A 560 1.88 25.14 0.95
CA ILE A 560 2.12 24.77 2.34
C ILE A 560 2.96 23.49 2.35
N GLY A 561 4.08 23.51 3.06
CA GLY A 561 4.97 22.37 3.13
C GLY A 561 4.92 21.67 4.48
N VAL A 562 4.50 20.41 4.53
CA VAL A 562 4.56 19.55 5.73
C VAL A 562 5.87 18.78 5.71
N VAL A 563 6.66 18.86 6.78
CA VAL A 563 7.91 18.09 6.86
C VAL A 563 7.59 16.60 6.99
N ARG A 564 8.11 15.76 6.08
CA ARG A 564 7.92 14.31 6.13
C ARG A 564 8.85 13.70 7.17
N LEU A 565 8.43 13.73 8.43
CA LEU A 565 9.16 13.08 9.52
C LEU A 565 9.15 11.55 9.35
N PRO A 566 10.25 10.85 9.70
CA PRO A 566 10.32 9.39 9.61
C PRO A 566 9.24 8.68 10.43
N ARG A 567 8.85 9.25 11.57
CA ARG A 567 7.83 8.68 12.48
C ARG A 567 6.65 9.62 12.63
N ILE A 568 6.26 10.27 11.53
CA ILE A 568 5.08 11.13 11.45
C ILE A 568 3.85 10.44 12.07
N SER A 569 3.12 11.17 12.89
CA SER A 569 1.80 10.78 13.40
C SER A 569 0.73 11.73 12.87
N ASN A 570 -0.50 11.23 12.79
CA ASN A 570 -1.70 12.05 12.54
C ASN A 570 -1.57 12.93 11.29
N PHE A 571 -1.00 12.39 10.21
CA PHE A 571 -0.78 13.11 8.95
C PHE A 571 -2.07 13.69 8.33
N THR A 572 -3.24 13.24 8.80
CA THR A 572 -4.56 13.72 8.39
C THR A 572 -4.88 15.13 8.89
N ASP A 573 -4.13 15.68 9.86
CA ASP A 573 -4.35 17.04 10.43
C ASP A 573 -4.28 18.16 9.38
N PHE A 574 -3.71 17.88 8.21
CA PHE A 574 -3.47 18.86 7.15
C PHE A 574 -4.33 18.62 5.92
N SER A 575 -5.18 17.58 5.93
CA SER A 575 -5.98 17.16 4.77
C SER A 575 -6.91 18.27 4.27
N VAL A 576 -7.39 19.10 5.20
CA VAL A 576 -8.21 20.29 4.89
C VAL A 576 -7.56 21.20 3.85
N PHE A 577 -6.24 21.37 3.88
CA PHE A 577 -5.53 22.22 2.91
C PHE A 577 -5.49 21.61 1.52
N GLU A 578 -5.57 20.29 1.39
CA GLU A 578 -5.59 19.61 0.08
C GLU A 578 -6.88 19.88 -0.68
N GLN A 579 -7.95 20.24 0.03
CA GLN A 579 -9.29 20.46 -0.52
C GLN A 579 -9.54 21.93 -0.90
N ILE A 580 -8.58 22.82 -0.64
CA ILE A 580 -8.68 24.22 -1.00
C ILE A 580 -8.04 24.42 -2.37
N ASP A 581 -8.84 24.84 -3.36
CA ASP A 581 -8.44 24.87 -4.77
C ASP A 581 -7.17 25.67 -5.04
N ASP A 582 -6.94 26.78 -4.34
CA ASP A 582 -5.76 27.65 -4.53
C ASP A 582 -4.52 27.20 -3.75
N VAL A 583 -4.61 26.09 -3.01
CA VAL A 583 -3.58 25.59 -2.11
C VAL A 583 -2.96 24.30 -2.65
N ALA A 584 -1.63 24.24 -2.60
CA ALA A 584 -0.87 23.01 -2.77
C ALA A 584 -0.25 22.63 -1.43
N LEU A 585 -0.59 21.43 -0.95
CA LEU A 585 0.07 20.81 0.20
C LEU A 585 1.22 19.93 -0.31
N HIS A 586 2.44 20.18 0.16
CA HIS A 586 3.66 19.49 -0.24
C HIS A 586 4.25 18.75 0.95
N TYR A 587 4.65 17.49 0.79
CA TYR A 587 5.40 16.78 1.82
C TYR A 587 6.91 16.90 1.55
N ILE A 588 7.58 17.73 2.34
CA ILE A 588 8.98 18.09 2.18
C ILE A 588 9.86 16.91 2.61
N THR A 589 10.72 16.45 1.71
CA THR A 589 11.79 15.47 2.02
C THR A 589 13.18 16.06 1.90
N THR A 590 13.36 17.17 1.18
CA THR A 590 14.66 17.80 0.96
C THR A 590 14.69 19.28 1.28
N VAL A 591 15.87 19.77 1.67
CA VAL A 591 16.12 21.20 1.98
C VAL A 591 15.77 22.14 0.82
N ARG A 592 15.87 21.67 -0.43
CA ARG A 592 15.67 22.49 -1.64
C ARG A 592 14.21 22.89 -1.87
N GLU A 593 13.28 22.23 -1.20
CA GLU A 593 11.84 22.46 -1.36
C GLU A 593 11.33 23.59 -0.44
N ILE A 594 11.91 23.73 0.77
CA ILE A 594 11.52 24.72 1.78
C ILE A 594 11.40 26.15 1.22
N PRO A 595 12.36 26.68 0.43
CA PRO A 595 12.28 28.05 -0.07
C PRO A 595 11.07 28.35 -0.95
N LYS A 596 10.44 27.33 -1.55
CA LYS A 596 9.26 27.46 -2.42
C LYS A 596 7.95 27.54 -1.63
N MET A 597 7.98 27.27 -0.34
CA MET A 597 6.81 27.22 0.51
C MET A 597 6.45 28.62 1.04
N ASP A 598 5.18 28.79 1.35
CA ASP A 598 4.58 29.98 1.98
C ASP A 598 4.37 29.77 3.48
N MET A 599 4.21 28.52 3.92
CA MET A 599 4.25 28.09 5.32
C MET A 599 4.92 26.72 5.41
N VAL A 600 5.66 26.45 6.49
CA VAL A 600 6.18 25.11 6.79
C VAL A 600 5.51 24.57 8.04
N ILE A 601 5.01 23.34 7.99
CA ILE A 601 4.39 22.63 9.11
C ILE A 601 5.33 21.52 9.57
N ILE A 602 5.55 21.43 10.88
CA ILE A 602 6.21 20.29 11.52
C ILE A 602 5.11 19.46 12.19
N PRO A 603 4.81 18.26 11.66
CA PRO A 603 3.69 17.46 12.13
C PRO A 603 4.00 16.79 13.48
N GLY A 604 2.99 16.09 14.02
CA GLY A 604 3.19 15.22 15.17
C GLY A 604 4.22 14.12 14.88
N SER A 605 4.91 13.67 15.94
CA SER A 605 5.85 12.54 15.89
C SER A 605 5.51 11.52 16.97
N LYS A 606 5.83 10.26 16.72
CA LYS A 606 5.80 9.17 17.71
C LYS A 606 7.10 9.00 18.48
N ASN A 607 8.16 9.65 18.03
CA ASN A 607 9.45 9.70 18.70
C ASN A 607 10.05 11.07 18.41
N THR A 608 9.61 12.04 19.21
CA THR A 608 9.99 13.45 19.09
C THR A 608 11.52 13.60 19.13
N ILE A 609 12.21 12.89 20.03
CA ILE A 609 13.68 12.96 20.15
C ILE A 609 14.38 12.44 18.89
N GLY A 610 13.96 11.28 18.40
CA GLY A 610 14.53 10.61 17.23
C GLY A 610 14.30 11.39 15.94
N ASP A 611 13.11 11.95 15.76
CA ASP A 611 12.80 12.76 14.59
C ASP A 611 13.48 14.14 14.65
N MET A 612 13.70 14.72 15.83
CA MET A 612 14.51 15.94 15.99
C MET A 612 15.98 15.70 15.60
N LYS A 613 16.56 14.55 15.97
CA LYS A 613 17.91 14.15 15.51
C LYS A 613 17.95 14.01 13.99
N TRP A 614 16.94 13.39 13.39
CA TRP A 614 16.85 13.25 11.94
C TRP A 614 16.71 14.60 11.20
N LEU A 615 15.92 15.55 11.73
CA LEU A 615 15.83 16.91 11.18
C LEU A 615 17.19 17.61 11.15
N ARG A 616 18.01 17.38 12.18
CA ARG A 616 19.37 17.89 12.28
C ARG A 616 20.29 17.25 11.25
N GLU A 617 20.30 15.92 11.18
CA GLU A 617 21.15 15.12 10.29
C GLU A 617 20.83 15.34 8.80
N SER A 618 19.55 15.53 8.46
CA SER A 618 19.10 15.83 7.08
C SER A 618 19.37 17.26 6.64
N GLY A 619 19.76 18.16 7.56
CA GLY A 619 19.92 19.59 7.32
C GLY A 619 18.61 20.38 7.20
N LEU A 620 17.45 19.73 7.38
CA LEU A 620 16.13 20.38 7.36
C LEU A 620 15.98 21.36 8.52
N GLU A 621 16.51 21.06 9.72
CA GLU A 621 16.49 21.96 10.88
C GLU A 621 17.03 23.36 10.51
N ALA A 622 18.23 23.41 9.92
CA ALA A 622 18.88 24.68 9.57
C ALA A 622 18.07 25.47 8.53
N ALA A 623 17.46 24.76 7.57
CA ALA A 623 16.63 25.37 6.54
C ALA A 623 15.31 25.92 7.10
N ILE A 624 14.68 25.20 8.02
CA ILE A 624 13.47 25.62 8.73
C ILE A 624 13.76 26.85 9.60
N LYS A 625 14.85 26.86 10.37
CA LYS A 625 15.25 28.02 11.18
C LYS A 625 15.45 29.27 10.32
N LYS A 626 16.09 29.13 9.16
CA LYS A 626 16.25 30.23 8.19
C LYS A 626 14.91 30.67 7.59
N PHE A 627 13.98 29.74 7.36
CA PHE A 627 12.65 30.03 6.82
C PHE A 627 11.78 30.80 7.83
N ALA A 628 11.81 30.39 9.10
CA ALA A 628 11.07 31.00 10.21
C ALA A 628 11.32 32.50 10.36
N ALA A 629 12.54 32.97 10.04
CA ALA A 629 12.88 34.39 10.08
C ALA A 629 12.09 35.27 9.09
N LYS A 630 11.35 34.66 8.13
CA LYS A 630 10.62 35.39 7.08
C LYS A 630 9.20 34.93 6.86
N LYS A 631 8.92 33.66 7.11
CA LYS A 631 7.66 33.00 6.76
C LYS A 631 7.21 32.07 7.88
N PRO A 632 5.91 31.82 8.00
CA PRO A 632 5.36 31.09 9.14
C PRO A 632 5.83 29.63 9.22
N VAL A 633 6.20 29.20 10.43
CA VAL A 633 6.44 27.80 10.78
C VAL A 633 5.41 27.38 11.83
N PHE A 634 4.74 26.25 11.63
CA PHE A 634 3.68 25.76 12.51
C PHE A 634 3.97 24.34 13.00
N GLY A 635 4.10 24.13 14.31
CA GLY A 635 4.32 22.82 14.91
C GLY A 635 3.04 22.24 15.52
N ILE A 636 2.78 20.94 15.30
CA ILE A 636 1.70 20.22 15.99
C ILE A 636 2.30 19.11 16.87
N CYS A 637 1.87 19.04 18.13
CA CYS A 637 2.23 17.99 19.08
C CYS A 637 3.76 17.82 19.17
N GLY A 638 4.34 16.67 18.78
CA GLY A 638 5.79 16.49 18.71
C GLY A 638 6.50 17.58 17.90
N GLY A 639 5.90 18.08 16.81
CA GLY A 639 6.45 19.21 16.06
C GLY A 639 6.47 20.52 16.85
N TYR A 640 5.48 20.77 17.71
CA TYR A 640 5.51 21.91 18.65
C TYR A 640 6.66 21.75 19.66
N GLN A 641 6.82 20.55 20.22
CA GLN A 641 7.91 20.25 21.15
C GLN A 641 9.29 20.48 20.52
N MET A 642 9.48 20.06 19.26
CA MET A 642 10.72 20.27 18.51
C MET A 642 11.03 21.75 18.25
N LEU A 643 10.02 22.61 18.15
CA LEU A 643 10.25 24.06 17.97
C LEU A 643 10.84 24.73 19.23
N GLY A 644 10.68 24.11 20.39
CA GLY A 644 11.18 24.62 21.67
C GLY A 644 12.70 24.66 21.79
N ASN A 645 13.17 25.14 22.94
CA ASN A 645 14.58 25.15 23.34
C ASN A 645 15.08 23.76 23.71
N LEU A 646 14.28 23.00 24.47
CA LEU A 646 14.72 21.77 25.10
C LEU A 646 13.58 20.73 25.17
N ILE A 647 13.93 19.48 24.87
CA ILE A 647 13.10 18.29 25.10
C ILE A 647 13.83 17.41 26.11
N ILE A 648 13.17 17.12 27.22
CA ILE A 648 13.72 16.35 28.35
C ILE A 648 12.93 15.04 28.47
N ASP A 649 13.61 13.91 28.50
CA ASP A 649 13.03 12.58 28.72
C ASP A 649 13.71 11.91 29.92
N LYS A 650 13.31 12.31 31.13
CA LYS A 650 13.90 11.77 32.38
C LYS A 650 13.56 10.29 32.59
N ASP A 651 12.35 9.90 32.17
CA ASP A 651 11.80 8.57 32.40
C ASP A 651 12.12 7.57 31.28
N GLY A 652 12.79 8.02 30.21
CA GLY A 652 13.21 7.14 29.12
C GLY A 652 12.07 6.68 28.21
N VAL A 653 11.00 7.48 28.11
CA VAL A 653 9.80 7.21 27.29
C VAL A 653 10.15 7.03 25.82
N GLU A 654 11.10 7.80 25.30
CA GLU A 654 11.55 7.80 23.91
C GLU A 654 13.06 7.46 23.75
N GLY A 655 13.67 6.88 24.78
CA GLY A 655 15.09 6.50 24.82
C GLY A 655 15.94 7.33 25.77
N GLY A 656 15.36 8.32 26.44
CA GLY A 656 15.94 9.04 27.57
C GLY A 656 16.86 10.19 27.19
N GLY A 657 17.14 11.02 28.20
CA GLY A 657 18.13 12.09 28.15
C GLY A 657 17.53 13.45 27.79
N GLU A 658 18.38 14.37 27.37
CA GLU A 658 18.01 15.74 27.03
C GLU A 658 18.49 16.08 25.63
N LEU A 659 17.65 16.76 24.86
CA LEU A 659 17.94 17.17 23.49
C LEU A 659 17.52 18.62 23.27
N ARG A 660 18.44 19.45 22.77
CA ARG A 660 18.09 20.79 22.29
C ARG A 660 17.18 20.69 21.07
N GLY A 661 16.06 21.39 21.12
CA GLY A 661 15.14 21.56 19.99
C GLY A 661 15.69 22.57 18.98
N MET A 662 14.80 23.15 18.18
CA MET A 662 15.16 24.14 17.15
C MET A 662 15.38 25.54 17.71
N GLU A 663 14.97 25.81 18.95
CA GLU A 663 15.10 27.13 19.61
C GLU A 663 14.40 28.24 18.82
N LEU A 664 13.23 27.91 18.28
CA LEU A 664 12.36 28.84 17.58
C LEU A 664 11.24 29.37 18.49
N LEU A 665 10.91 28.61 19.53
CA LEU A 665 10.05 29.04 20.63
C LEU A 665 10.82 28.92 21.95
N ASP A 666 10.71 29.95 22.78
CA ASP A 666 11.18 29.94 24.17
C ASP A 666 10.27 29.04 25.01
N CYS A 667 10.41 27.74 24.81
CA CYS A 667 9.59 26.69 25.39
C CYS A 667 10.47 25.51 25.77
N SER A 668 10.23 24.89 26.92
CA SER A 668 10.90 23.64 27.31
C SER A 668 9.85 22.58 27.60
N THR A 669 10.05 21.39 27.04
CA THR A 669 9.11 20.28 27.19
C THR A 669 9.75 19.15 27.96
N GLU A 670 9.08 18.69 29.01
CA GLU A 670 9.41 17.45 29.71
C GLU A 670 8.45 16.36 29.25
N LEU A 671 8.96 15.28 28.65
CA LEU A 671 8.19 14.11 28.25
C LEU A 671 7.75 13.36 29.51
N MET A 672 6.43 13.17 29.63
CA MET A 672 5.83 12.52 30.79
C MET A 672 5.50 11.05 30.47
N PRO A 673 5.52 10.14 31.46
CA PRO A 673 5.12 8.74 31.24
C PRO A 673 3.64 8.55 30.89
N GLN A 674 2.78 9.49 31.30
CA GLN A 674 1.33 9.43 31.07
C GLN A 674 0.92 10.38 29.94
N LYS A 675 0.11 9.86 29.00
CA LYS A 675 -0.43 10.65 27.89
C LYS A 675 -1.55 11.56 28.36
N VAL A 676 -1.51 12.82 27.96
CA VAL A 676 -2.69 13.69 27.96
C VAL A 676 -3.61 13.24 26.83
N ARG A 677 -4.88 12.96 27.17
CA ARG A 677 -5.91 12.50 26.23
C ARG A 677 -7.23 13.20 26.54
N THR A 678 -7.54 14.26 25.80
CA THR A 678 -8.79 15.01 26.00
C THR A 678 -9.27 15.65 24.70
N ARG A 679 -10.58 15.88 24.61
CA ARG A 679 -11.18 16.77 23.61
C ARG A 679 -11.02 18.21 24.08
N VAL A 680 -10.82 19.11 23.13
CA VAL A 680 -10.72 20.56 23.39
C VAL A 680 -11.62 21.28 22.41
N SER A 681 -12.41 22.23 22.92
CA SER A 681 -13.18 23.17 22.13
C SER A 681 -13.14 24.50 22.86
N SER A 682 -12.55 25.51 22.23
CA SER A 682 -12.32 26.81 22.85
C SER A 682 -12.24 27.90 21.79
N CYS A 683 -12.12 29.14 22.26
CA CYS A 683 -11.89 30.32 21.43
C CYS A 683 -10.43 30.76 21.61
N LEU A 684 -9.71 30.99 20.51
CA LEU A 684 -8.34 31.47 20.56
C LEU A 684 -8.29 32.87 21.17
N GLY A 685 -7.38 33.09 22.11
CA GLY A 685 -7.03 34.42 22.60
C GLY A 685 -6.34 35.27 21.52
N THR A 686 -5.57 36.26 21.94
CA THR A 686 -4.80 37.10 21.00
C THR A 686 -3.66 36.30 20.37
N VAL A 687 -3.64 36.26 19.04
CA VAL A 687 -2.55 35.73 18.21
C VAL A 687 -1.97 36.89 17.39
N GLU A 688 -0.65 37.04 17.37
CA GLU A 688 0.01 38.10 16.60
C GLU A 688 0.74 37.55 15.36
N GLY A 689 1.41 38.44 14.63
CA GLY A 689 2.17 38.09 13.43
C GLY A 689 1.29 37.82 12.21
N VAL A 690 1.86 37.07 11.26
CA VAL A 690 1.21 36.77 9.96
C VAL A 690 -0.12 36.03 10.14
N LEU A 691 -0.26 35.21 11.19
CA LEU A 691 -1.49 34.47 11.49
C LEU A 691 -2.38 35.17 12.53
N SER A 692 -2.26 36.49 12.70
CA SER A 692 -3.09 37.26 13.63
C SER A 692 -4.60 37.15 13.38
N CYS A 693 -4.98 36.76 12.17
CA CYS A 693 -6.36 36.46 11.79
C CYS A 693 -7.01 35.32 12.62
N LEU A 694 -6.19 34.51 13.30
CA LEU A 694 -6.63 33.45 14.21
C LEU A 694 -7.18 33.99 15.54
N SER A 695 -6.91 35.25 15.87
CA SER A 695 -7.40 35.86 17.12
C SER A 695 -8.92 35.80 17.22
N GLY A 696 -9.43 35.30 18.35
CA GLY A 696 -10.87 35.20 18.61
C GLY A 696 -11.62 34.16 17.77
N LYS A 697 -10.91 33.26 17.07
CA LYS A 697 -11.54 32.18 16.31
C LYS A 697 -11.79 30.96 17.19
N ASP A 698 -12.96 30.37 17.04
CA ASP A 698 -13.28 29.09 17.65
C ASP A 698 -12.52 27.96 16.94
N PHE A 699 -12.05 27.00 17.73
CA PHE A 699 -11.45 25.78 17.24
C PHE A 699 -11.94 24.59 18.07
N SER A 700 -11.87 23.41 17.48
CA SER A 700 -11.97 22.17 18.24
C SER A 700 -10.97 21.14 17.74
N GLY A 701 -10.69 20.17 18.60
CA GLY A 701 -9.72 19.12 18.32
C GLY A 701 -9.50 18.25 19.54
N TYR A 702 -8.34 17.63 19.61
CA TYR A 702 -7.98 16.77 20.73
C TYR A 702 -6.49 16.80 21.02
N GLU A 703 -6.15 16.57 22.28
CA GLU A 703 -4.79 16.37 22.75
C GLU A 703 -4.52 14.86 22.82
N ILE A 704 -3.42 14.40 22.22
CA ILE A 704 -2.87 13.05 22.39
C ILE A 704 -1.35 13.12 22.37
N HIS A 705 -0.77 13.54 23.48
CA HIS A 705 0.67 13.81 23.55
C HIS A 705 1.27 13.34 24.86
N MET A 706 2.58 13.10 24.79
CA MET A 706 3.43 12.93 25.95
C MET A 706 4.19 14.23 26.11
N GLY A 707 3.95 14.95 27.20
CA GLY A 707 4.83 16.02 27.63
C GLY A 707 4.12 17.26 28.14
N GLU A 708 4.78 17.93 29.07
CA GLU A 708 4.35 19.21 29.59
C GLU A 708 5.31 20.30 29.13
N THR A 709 4.79 21.28 28.41
CA THR A 709 5.59 22.42 27.94
C THR A 709 5.42 23.61 28.85
N THR A 710 6.54 24.10 29.36
CA THR A 710 6.63 25.40 30.02
C THR A 710 7.01 26.46 28.99
N VAL A 711 6.22 27.52 28.91
CA VAL A 711 6.45 28.67 28.03
C VAL A 711 7.26 29.73 28.80
N GLY A 712 8.38 30.16 28.24
CA GLY A 712 9.24 31.21 28.77
C GLY A 712 8.74 32.62 28.44
N GLU A 713 9.44 33.63 28.95
CA GLU A 713 9.03 35.04 28.85
C GLU A 713 9.12 35.61 27.42
N ASN A 714 9.91 35.00 26.53
CA ASN A 714 10.08 35.47 25.15
C ASN A 714 9.08 34.84 24.17
N CYS A 715 8.04 34.18 24.67
CA CYS A 715 6.96 33.59 23.91
C CYS A 715 5.60 34.03 24.44
N HIS A 716 4.62 34.11 23.54
CA HIS A 716 3.24 34.36 23.90
C HIS A 716 2.52 33.03 24.06
N VAL A 717 1.71 32.91 25.12
CA VAL A 717 0.85 31.75 25.35
C VAL A 717 -0.32 31.79 24.38
N MET A 718 -0.54 30.67 23.70
CA MET A 718 -1.76 30.37 22.95
C MET A 718 -2.53 29.29 23.69
N GLU A 719 -3.83 29.17 23.45
CA GLU A 719 -4.60 28.06 24.01
C GLU A 719 -3.96 26.72 23.61
N LYS A 720 -3.45 25.97 24.60
CA LYS A 720 -2.71 24.70 24.42
C LYS A 720 -1.54 24.80 23.43
N GLY A 721 -0.84 25.94 23.45
CA GLY A 721 0.27 26.20 22.55
C GLY A 721 1.06 27.45 22.90
N ALA A 722 1.97 27.83 22.01
CA ALA A 722 2.72 29.07 22.11
C ALA A 722 3.04 29.61 20.72
N TYR A 723 3.35 30.90 20.66
CA TYR A 723 3.87 31.51 19.44
C TYR A 723 4.91 32.59 19.75
N SER A 724 5.75 32.89 18.77
CA SER A 724 6.65 34.03 18.76
C SER A 724 6.95 34.40 17.31
N GLU A 725 6.73 35.67 16.95
CA GLU A 725 6.89 36.20 15.59
C GLU A 725 6.14 35.36 14.52
N ASN A 726 6.87 34.61 13.69
CA ASN A 726 6.36 33.75 12.63
C ASN A 726 6.24 32.28 13.05
N VAL A 727 6.53 31.94 14.30
CA VAL A 727 6.56 30.55 14.77
C VAL A 727 5.37 30.31 15.68
N TYR A 728 4.61 29.26 15.37
CA TYR A 728 3.40 28.88 16.07
C TYR A 728 3.47 27.41 16.43
N GLY A 729 2.95 27.02 17.59
CA GLY A 729 2.94 25.64 18.02
C GLY A 729 1.72 25.32 18.87
N THR A 730 1.14 24.13 18.70
CA THR A 730 -0.02 23.66 19.48
C THR A 730 0.03 22.16 19.74
N TYR A 731 -0.61 21.71 20.81
CA TYR A 731 -0.86 20.30 21.10
C TYR A 731 -2.13 19.74 20.46
N ILE A 732 -2.92 20.58 19.81
CA ILE A 732 -4.25 20.23 19.31
C ILE A 732 -4.14 19.57 17.93
N HIS A 733 -4.47 18.28 17.86
CA HIS A 733 -4.72 17.57 16.60
C HIS A 733 -6.11 17.91 16.05
N GLY A 734 -6.26 17.93 14.73
CA GLY A 734 -7.46 18.43 14.05
C GLY A 734 -7.66 19.95 14.14
N PHE A 735 -6.64 20.72 14.56
CA PHE A 735 -6.74 22.19 14.75
C PHE A 735 -7.26 22.94 13.52
N PHE A 736 -6.95 22.45 12.31
CA PHE A 736 -7.37 23.07 11.06
C PHE A 736 -8.72 22.53 10.53
N ASP A 737 -9.28 21.48 11.13
CA ASP A 737 -10.43 20.73 10.59
C ASP A 737 -11.76 21.46 10.79
N GLU A 738 -11.88 22.32 11.81
CA GLU A 738 -13.14 22.98 12.15
C GLU A 738 -13.15 24.50 11.94
N GLY A 739 -14.34 25.00 11.64
CA GLY A 739 -14.62 26.43 11.55
C GLY A 739 -13.98 27.09 10.34
N ASP A 740 -13.35 28.23 10.58
CA ASP A 740 -12.73 29.07 9.53
C ASP A 740 -11.20 29.10 9.65
N ILE A 741 -10.60 28.24 10.49
CA ILE A 741 -9.17 28.27 10.83
C ILE A 741 -8.30 28.07 9.58
N ALA A 742 -8.45 26.95 8.85
CA ALA A 742 -7.66 26.69 7.64
C ALA A 742 -7.84 27.77 6.58
N SER A 743 -9.09 28.18 6.33
CA SER A 743 -9.44 29.27 5.41
C SER A 743 -8.78 30.60 5.81
N CYS A 744 -8.72 30.90 7.11
CA CYS A 744 -8.05 32.09 7.65
C CYS A 744 -6.55 32.06 7.39
N VAL A 745 -5.90 30.94 7.69
CA VAL A 745 -4.47 30.73 7.44
C VAL A 745 -4.17 30.93 5.96
N VAL A 746 -4.92 30.30 5.05
CA VAL A 746 -4.69 30.43 3.60
C VAL A 746 -4.85 31.88 3.13
N ARG A 747 -5.87 32.61 3.61
CA ARG A 747 -6.04 34.04 3.30
C ARG A 747 -4.88 34.89 3.81
N ALA A 748 -4.39 34.62 5.01
CA ALA A 748 -3.23 35.32 5.57
C ALA A 748 -1.96 35.07 4.74
N LEU A 749 -1.72 33.83 4.32
CA LEU A 749 -0.58 33.47 3.47
C LEU A 749 -0.68 34.13 2.08
N ALA A 750 -1.87 34.12 1.48
CA ALA A 750 -2.12 34.78 0.20
C ALA A 750 -1.88 36.30 0.28
N ALA A 751 -2.36 36.95 1.34
CA ALA A 751 -2.14 38.37 1.58
C ALA A 751 -0.65 38.69 1.76
N ALA A 752 0.07 37.90 2.55
CA ALA A 752 1.52 38.05 2.75
C ALA A 752 2.32 37.87 1.44
N LYS A 753 1.82 37.04 0.52
CA LYS A 753 2.41 36.81 -0.80
C LYS A 753 1.98 37.85 -1.86
N GLY A 754 0.93 38.64 -1.59
CA GLY A 754 0.37 39.61 -2.53
C GLY A 754 -0.45 38.97 -3.66
N VAL A 755 -1.07 37.81 -3.42
CA VAL A 755 -1.93 37.11 -4.39
C VAL A 755 -3.39 37.11 -3.93
N SER A 756 -4.32 37.06 -4.88
CA SER A 756 -5.75 36.95 -4.61
C SER A 756 -6.23 35.52 -4.83
N LEU A 757 -6.97 34.99 -3.86
CA LEU A 757 -7.59 33.67 -3.95
C LEU A 757 -8.83 33.73 -4.86
N SER A 758 -9.09 32.63 -5.57
CA SER A 758 -10.26 32.43 -6.42
C SER A 758 -11.50 32.01 -5.63
N GLY A 759 -11.30 31.29 -4.51
CA GLY A 759 -12.37 30.65 -3.74
C GLY A 759 -12.92 31.42 -2.53
N GLN A 760 -14.13 31.05 -2.11
CA GLN A 760 -14.77 31.50 -0.87
C GLN A 760 -14.34 30.65 0.35
N ARG A 761 -14.87 30.97 1.54
CA ARG A 761 -14.68 30.22 2.80
C ARG A 761 -14.93 28.71 2.58
N PHE A 762 -13.97 27.88 2.97
CA PHE A 762 -14.06 26.43 2.92
C PHE A 762 -14.49 25.88 4.28
N ASP A 763 -15.57 25.09 4.30
CA ASP A 763 -16.05 24.33 5.47
C ASP A 763 -15.73 22.86 5.25
N TYR A 764 -14.71 22.36 5.96
CA TYR A 764 -14.23 21.00 5.80
C TYR A 764 -15.23 19.95 6.29
N ARG A 765 -16.02 20.26 7.33
CA ARG A 765 -17.03 19.34 7.84
C ARG A 765 -18.15 19.18 6.83
N ALA A 766 -18.65 20.29 6.29
CA ALA A 766 -19.64 20.25 5.21
C ALA A 766 -19.10 19.51 3.98
N PHE A 767 -17.83 19.74 3.62
CA PHE A 767 -17.17 19.01 2.55
C PHE A 767 -17.17 17.49 2.80
N LYS A 768 -16.76 17.01 3.98
CA LYS A 768 -16.79 15.58 4.32
C LYS A 768 -18.19 14.97 4.19
N GLU A 769 -19.23 15.68 4.63
CA GLU A 769 -20.61 15.23 4.45
C GLU A 769 -20.95 15.00 2.97
N THR A 770 -20.55 15.89 2.07
CA THR A 770 -20.75 15.68 0.62
C THR A 770 -20.01 14.46 0.09
N GLN A 771 -18.83 14.13 0.65
CA GLN A 771 -18.07 12.94 0.25
C GLN A 771 -18.75 11.66 0.75
N TYR A 772 -19.32 11.67 1.96
CA TYR A 772 -20.13 10.56 2.45
C TYR A 772 -21.39 10.36 1.59
N ASP A 773 -22.06 11.44 1.18
CA ASP A 773 -23.21 11.36 0.29
C ASP A 773 -22.85 10.78 -1.08
N LYS A 774 -21.74 11.23 -1.70
CA LYS A 774 -21.23 10.63 -2.95
C LYS A 774 -20.96 9.13 -2.83
N LEU A 775 -20.39 8.72 -1.69
CA LEU A 775 -20.11 7.31 -1.41
C LEU A 775 -21.40 6.50 -1.29
N ALA A 776 -22.42 7.05 -0.64
CA ALA A 776 -23.74 6.43 -0.53
C ALA A 776 -24.45 6.33 -1.89
N ASP A 777 -24.40 7.39 -2.69
CA ASP A 777 -24.97 7.41 -4.04
C ASP A 777 -24.32 6.35 -4.93
N ALA A 778 -22.99 6.23 -4.90
CA ALA A 778 -22.27 5.19 -5.61
C ALA A 778 -22.64 3.77 -5.12
N VAL A 779 -22.78 3.57 -3.81
CA VAL A 779 -23.24 2.28 -3.27
C VAL A 779 -24.65 1.95 -3.76
N ARG A 780 -25.57 2.92 -3.79
CA ARG A 780 -26.94 2.70 -4.30
C ARG A 780 -26.99 2.42 -5.80
N GLU A 781 -26.16 3.09 -6.58
CA GLU A 781 -26.13 2.97 -8.03
C GLU A 781 -25.48 1.65 -8.47
N TYR A 782 -24.38 1.26 -7.82
CA TYR A 782 -23.52 0.17 -8.29
C TYR A 782 -23.66 -1.14 -7.48
N MET A 783 -24.46 -1.15 -6.41
CA MET A 783 -24.79 -2.37 -5.66
C MET A 783 -26.28 -2.69 -5.70
N ASP A 784 -26.60 -3.99 -5.67
CA ASP A 784 -27.96 -4.47 -5.43
C ASP A 784 -28.32 -4.29 -3.95
N MET A 785 -28.80 -3.10 -3.61
CA MET A 785 -29.20 -2.78 -2.24
C MET A 785 -30.37 -3.63 -1.75
N LYS A 786 -31.24 -4.13 -2.64
CA LYS A 786 -32.33 -5.04 -2.25
C LYS A 786 -31.77 -6.37 -1.75
N ALA A 787 -30.77 -6.91 -2.44
CA ALA A 787 -30.05 -8.09 -1.98
C ALA A 787 -29.33 -7.82 -0.65
N VAL A 788 -28.62 -6.69 -0.51
CA VAL A 788 -27.94 -6.30 0.74
C VAL A 788 -28.93 -6.23 1.92
N TYR A 789 -30.07 -5.55 1.76
CA TYR A 789 -31.12 -5.50 2.78
C TYR A 789 -31.69 -6.87 3.12
N GLY A 790 -31.85 -7.76 2.13
CA GLY A 790 -32.32 -9.13 2.33
C GLY A 790 -31.31 -10.04 3.05
N MET A 791 -30.02 -9.72 3.00
CA MET A 791 -28.96 -10.45 3.67
C MET A 791 -28.91 -10.18 5.17
N LEU A 792 -29.28 -8.97 5.62
CA LEU A 792 -29.23 -8.58 7.03
C LEU A 792 -29.86 -9.65 7.93
N ARG A 793 -29.14 -10.03 9.00
CA ARG A 793 -29.57 -11.01 10.01
C ARG A 793 -29.43 -10.41 11.40
N GLU A 794 -30.27 -10.84 12.34
CA GLU A 794 -30.05 -10.49 13.74
C GLU A 794 -28.73 -11.10 14.21
N ALA A 795 -27.92 -10.33 14.95
CA ALA A 795 -26.68 -10.84 15.52
C ALA A 795 -26.96 -12.06 16.41
N ALA A 796 -26.10 -13.07 16.33
CA ALA A 796 -26.04 -14.08 17.38
C ALA A 796 -25.16 -13.53 18.51
N PHE A 797 -25.76 -13.01 19.59
CA PHE A 797 -25.40 -13.19 21.01
C PHE A 797 -26.19 -12.24 21.92
#